data_AF-A0A816RAV9-F1
#
_entry.id   AF-A0A816RAV9-F1
#
_cell.length_a   1.000
_cell.length_b   1.000
_cell.length_c   1.000
_cell.angle_alpha   90.00
_cell.angle_beta   90.00
_cell.angle_gamma   90.00
#
_symmetry.space_group_name_H-M   'P 1'
#
loop_
_entity.id
_entity.type
_entity.pdbx_description
1 polymer ?
#
loop_
_entity_poly.entity_id
_entity_poly.type
_entity_poly.pdbx_seq_one_letter_code
_entity_poly.pdbx_strand_id
1 'polypeptide(L)'
;MCILAPTYIPRGFRFVQALGATTVQFAWEPPLAVDEVNIRGFHKAYQIEMFRLDDPENSLRVISNIPPNQAGIILFNAPANGLVGARIRIETDRYLGPTSPVIEFQTREGRPGPVTNLRGSQHAGNGILLFWEPPDEPNGFIIGYQIDYKTIESIVAQPGLDQPSIIIQDRNQLSYLIGGLKPNTKYRVQVRARTVAGLSISPAMIELTTNYSLVPSKPKFIVSYRGTTFFNVSFDPNAMAIHGSLYYVQYKEDERDGESIFKRTYVVSNDRSIIVSPLEPDKYINNEMNLLTRIIDVLFYSIKAYIQCMKFVVKRSFDTLSPMKLFTLSNTIIYSRINNSYRLTNLYIMEYITDSIEPTTTAGKILCCQCGVLIEPNALNMCNGCMQSQIDITEFIPKQGQLQMCNKCIRYLQPPNTWISAQLESRELLTVCLKRIKGLNKEVRLVDAGFIWTEPHSKRIKVKLTVQKEVAQGAILQQTFIVEFTIFNQICDDCQRVEAKDYWKALVQVRQRTSHKKTFFYLEQLLLKHNAHADASNIKQVHGGLDFYFAEQNSGRKLVDFLTCVVPCRFETSKRLISHDIHSNIYNYKYTTLIEIVPVCKDDIVCLSKKQSKHLGNIGPICICSRVTQNIYLIDPQTLKVEPISSSEFWRSPFSSICDSKHLVEYIVCDVNVLDSTSKPHVYGKESQKHALAEVFVMKSSEIGVIDKQYTTISHLGHILHPGDTVMGFDLQNSNVSDPSLNDFDLDTLPDVILVKKIYADKSLRNRRRQWKLKHLDVEDAASVNSTIERDYNEFLEDLEEDPVLRQNVNVYRDEKKIQEPGNNIGDSTEEDTPRIDLNEMLADMTMEEPDKMDS
;
A
#
# COMPACT_ATOMS: atom_id res chain seq x y z
N MET A 1 59.24 24.93 -7.10
CA MET A 1 58.57 26.25 -7.15
C MET A 1 57.57 26.31 -6.00
N CYS A 2 57.67 27.29 -5.11
CA CYS A 2 56.64 27.55 -4.12
C CYS A 2 55.38 28.01 -4.86
N ILE A 3 54.30 27.24 -4.80
CA ILE A 3 53.01 27.64 -5.39
C ILE A 3 52.46 28.74 -4.48
N LEU A 4 52.43 29.97 -4.98
CA LEU A 4 51.94 31.14 -4.26
C LEU A 4 50.41 31.19 -4.34
N ALA A 5 49.75 31.77 -3.34
CA ALA A 5 48.30 31.91 -3.34
C ALA A 5 47.80 32.80 -4.51
N PRO A 6 46.62 32.49 -5.09
CA PRO A 6 45.97 33.30 -6.12
C PRO A 6 45.73 34.72 -5.63
N THR A 7 46.07 35.72 -6.44
CA THR A 7 45.83 37.15 -6.17
C THR A 7 44.74 37.75 -7.06
N TYR A 8 44.18 36.95 -7.97
CA TYR A 8 43.14 37.38 -8.90
C TYR A 8 41.76 37.52 -8.22
N ILE A 9 41.06 38.61 -8.54
CA ILE A 9 39.67 38.88 -8.13
C ILE A 9 38.80 38.83 -9.40
N PRO A 10 37.72 38.01 -9.44
CA PRO A 10 36.81 37.98 -10.58
C PRO A 10 36.21 39.34 -10.91
N ARG A 11 36.18 39.70 -12.20
CA ARG A 11 35.66 40.99 -12.68
C ARG A 11 34.20 40.89 -13.11
N GLY A 12 33.52 42.03 -13.11
CA GLY A 12 32.16 42.15 -13.63
C GLY A 12 31.08 41.38 -12.85
N PHE A 13 31.36 40.95 -11.61
CA PHE A 13 30.37 40.24 -10.80
C PHE A 13 29.18 41.14 -10.50
N ARG A 14 28.01 40.75 -11.02
CA ARG A 14 26.78 41.53 -10.91
C ARG A 14 25.55 40.66 -10.71
N PHE A 15 24.61 41.18 -9.95
CA PHE A 15 23.26 40.66 -9.87
C PHE A 15 22.50 40.97 -11.17
N VAL A 16 21.87 39.96 -11.75
CA VAL A 16 21.09 40.11 -12.98
C VAL A 16 19.61 40.32 -12.64
N GLN A 17 19.01 39.35 -11.95
CA GLN A 17 17.60 39.39 -11.55
C GLN A 17 17.29 38.35 -10.47
N ALA A 18 16.22 38.60 -9.70
CA ALA A 18 15.60 37.61 -8.84
C ALA A 18 14.48 36.90 -9.62
N LEU A 19 14.68 35.62 -9.93
CA LEU A 19 13.70 34.77 -10.63
C LEU A 19 12.56 34.32 -9.71
N GLY A 20 12.75 34.44 -8.39
CA GLY A 20 11.81 34.03 -7.34
C GLY A 20 12.26 34.56 -5.97
N ALA A 21 11.67 34.03 -4.90
CA ALA A 21 11.98 34.46 -3.54
C ALA A 21 13.36 34.00 -3.04
N THR A 22 13.77 32.78 -3.44
CA THR A 22 15.06 32.17 -3.08
C THR A 22 15.92 31.85 -4.31
N THR A 23 15.51 32.33 -5.50
CA THR A 23 16.20 32.06 -6.77
C THR A 23 16.74 33.35 -7.38
N VAL A 24 18.06 33.40 -7.55
CA VAL A 24 18.78 34.61 -7.99
C VAL A 24 19.76 34.26 -9.10
N GLN A 25 19.93 35.18 -10.04
CA GLN A 25 20.83 35.02 -11.18
C GLN A 25 22.00 36.01 -11.06
N PHE A 26 23.22 35.47 -11.18
CA PHE A 26 24.45 36.26 -11.22
C PHE A 26 25.18 36.07 -12.55
N ALA A 27 25.96 37.08 -12.94
CA ALA A 27 26.86 37.03 -14.08
C ALA A 27 28.21 37.67 -13.70
N TRP A 28 29.28 37.22 -14.34
CA TRP A 28 30.64 37.78 -14.21
C TRP A 28 31.42 37.59 -15.50
N GLU A 29 32.59 38.20 -15.57
CA GLU A 29 33.48 38.09 -16.74
C GLU A 29 34.51 36.97 -16.51
N PRO A 30 34.74 36.10 -17.51
CA PRO A 30 35.79 35.09 -17.42
C PRO A 30 37.18 35.73 -17.39
N PRO A 31 38.21 35.07 -16.82
CA PRO A 31 39.54 35.64 -16.70
C PRO A 31 40.16 35.77 -18.10
N LEU A 32 40.78 36.91 -18.39
CA LEU A 32 41.49 37.09 -19.66
C LEU A 32 42.83 36.35 -19.61
N ALA A 33 43.41 36.00 -20.76
CA ALA A 33 44.71 35.33 -20.82
C ALA A 33 45.83 36.09 -20.09
N VAL A 34 45.71 37.41 -19.95
CA VAL A 34 46.64 38.27 -19.21
C VAL A 34 46.56 38.04 -17.69
N ASP A 35 45.43 37.53 -17.19
CA ASP A 35 45.15 37.32 -15.78
C ASP A 35 45.61 35.95 -15.25
N GLU A 36 46.04 35.02 -16.12
CA GLU A 36 46.54 33.69 -15.73
C GLU A 36 47.73 33.77 -14.76
N VAL A 37 48.57 34.80 -14.92
CA VAL A 37 49.71 35.08 -14.03
C VAL A 37 49.26 35.41 -12.59
N ASN A 38 48.04 35.95 -12.42
CA ASN A 38 47.48 36.33 -11.12
C ASN A 38 46.70 35.19 -10.45
N ILE A 39 46.30 34.17 -11.20
CA ILE A 39 45.62 32.96 -10.66
C ILE A 39 46.62 32.02 -9.98
N ARG A 40 47.90 32.02 -10.43
CA ARG A 40 49.02 31.34 -9.74
C ARG A 40 48.74 29.87 -9.38
N GLY A 41 48.15 29.11 -10.29
CA GLY A 41 47.77 27.70 -10.10
C GLY A 41 46.77 27.25 -11.17
N PHE A 42 46.27 26.01 -11.08
CA PHE A 42 45.20 25.54 -11.97
C PHE A 42 43.85 26.06 -11.47
N HIS A 43 43.14 26.83 -12.30
CA HIS A 43 41.80 27.34 -11.97
C HIS A 43 40.83 26.15 -11.93
N LYS A 44 40.41 25.78 -10.71
CA LYS A 44 39.55 24.61 -10.48
C LYS A 44 38.07 24.98 -10.55
N ALA A 45 37.67 26.06 -9.87
CA ALA A 45 36.28 26.49 -9.80
C ALA A 45 36.13 27.94 -9.32
N TYR A 46 34.94 28.51 -9.49
CA TYR A 46 34.49 29.68 -8.73
C TYR A 46 33.76 29.28 -7.45
N GLN A 47 33.80 30.17 -6.47
CA GLN A 47 33.03 30.07 -5.24
C GLN A 47 32.28 31.39 -4.98
N ILE A 48 30.97 31.29 -4.74
CA ILE A 48 30.10 32.43 -4.43
C ILE A 48 29.62 32.30 -2.99
N GLU A 49 29.67 33.40 -2.26
CA GLU A 49 29.13 33.53 -0.91
C GLU A 49 27.96 34.49 -0.93
N MET A 50 26.86 34.11 -0.31
CA MET A 50 25.68 34.95 -0.11
C MET A 50 25.31 34.97 1.36
N PHE A 51 24.90 36.12 1.87
CA PHE A 51 24.51 36.30 3.26
C PHE A 51 23.54 37.47 3.35
N ARG A 52 22.64 37.46 4.33
CA ARG A 52 21.82 38.62 4.64
C ARG A 52 22.69 39.68 5.33
N LEU A 53 22.44 40.95 5.03
CA LEU A 53 23.20 42.06 5.62
C LEU A 53 22.88 42.29 7.11
N ASP A 54 21.71 41.84 7.57
CA ASP A 54 21.26 41.94 8.97
C ASP A 54 21.90 40.88 9.88
N ASP A 55 22.23 39.69 9.35
CA ASP A 55 22.89 38.60 10.09
C ASP A 55 23.88 37.82 9.19
N PRO A 56 25.05 38.38 8.88
CA PRO A 56 25.95 37.83 7.88
C PRO A 56 26.58 36.48 8.26
N GLU A 57 26.76 36.21 9.55
CA GLU A 57 27.44 35.00 10.03
C GLU A 57 26.52 33.77 10.00
N ASN A 58 25.28 33.88 10.50
CA ASN A 58 24.35 32.73 10.53
C ASN A 58 23.67 32.48 9.18
N SER A 59 23.56 33.50 8.34
CA SER A 59 22.90 33.40 7.03
C SER A 59 23.85 33.11 5.87
N LEU A 60 25.14 32.90 6.15
CA LEU A 60 26.13 32.58 5.13
C LEU A 60 25.77 31.31 4.37
N ARG A 61 25.70 31.41 3.05
CA ARG A 61 25.50 30.32 2.10
C ARG A 61 26.67 30.35 1.13
N VAL A 62 27.38 29.23 1.04
CA VAL A 62 28.57 29.09 0.22
C VAL A 62 28.28 28.11 -0.91
N ILE A 63 28.48 28.56 -2.14
CA ILE A 63 28.32 27.76 -3.35
C ILE A 63 29.70 27.56 -3.94
N SER A 64 30.15 26.32 -4.01
CA SER A 64 31.44 25.91 -4.57
C SER A 64 31.26 25.04 -5.82
N ASN A 65 32.37 24.64 -6.45
CA ASN A 65 32.41 23.78 -7.64
C ASN A 65 31.73 24.38 -8.89
N ILE A 66 31.68 25.71 -9.02
CA ILE A 66 31.22 26.36 -10.24
C ILE A 66 32.33 26.24 -11.31
N PRO A 67 32.10 25.60 -12.47
CA PRO A 67 33.13 25.39 -13.48
C PRO A 67 33.86 26.68 -13.93
N PRO A 68 35.16 26.59 -14.25
CA PRO A 68 35.97 27.75 -14.64
C PRO A 68 35.54 28.38 -15.97
N ASN A 69 34.84 27.63 -16.83
CA ASN A 69 34.35 28.10 -18.13
C ASN A 69 32.98 28.80 -18.05
N GLN A 70 32.41 28.95 -16.85
CA GLN A 70 31.09 29.52 -16.65
C GLN A 70 31.16 31.03 -16.34
N ALA A 71 30.34 31.84 -17.03
CA ALA A 71 30.27 33.31 -16.88
C ALA A 71 28.97 33.81 -16.21
N GLY A 72 28.16 32.88 -15.68
CA GLY A 72 26.93 33.21 -14.96
C GLY A 72 26.21 31.98 -14.46
N ILE A 73 25.43 32.12 -13.39
CA ILE A 73 24.76 31.01 -12.71
C ILE A 73 23.41 31.43 -12.14
N ILE A 74 22.47 30.50 -12.12
CA ILE A 74 21.22 30.63 -11.37
C ILE A 74 21.39 29.84 -10.09
N LEU A 75 21.29 30.52 -8.95
CA LEU A 75 21.40 29.91 -7.63
C LEU A 75 20.02 29.69 -7.05
N PHE A 76 19.84 28.50 -6.48
CA PHE A 76 18.68 28.13 -5.67
C PHE A 76 19.08 28.22 -4.19
N ASN A 77 18.17 28.65 -3.33
CA ASN A 77 18.38 28.81 -1.88
C ASN A 77 19.10 30.11 -1.43
N ALA A 78 18.85 31.23 -2.12
CA ALA A 78 19.21 32.55 -1.60
C ALA A 78 18.33 32.93 -0.40
N PRO A 79 18.86 33.69 0.59
CA PRO A 79 18.04 34.15 1.72
C PRO A 79 16.83 34.97 1.24
N ALA A 80 15.61 34.50 1.54
CA ALA A 80 14.39 35.18 1.10
C ALA A 80 13.99 36.31 2.06
N ASN A 81 13.26 37.28 1.50
CA ASN A 81 12.73 38.45 2.21
C ASN A 81 13.79 39.22 3.04
N GLY A 82 14.79 39.80 2.37
CA GLY A 82 15.80 40.63 3.01
C GLY A 82 16.76 41.30 2.03
N LEU A 83 17.56 42.24 2.56
CA LEU A 83 18.75 42.78 1.90
C LEU A 83 19.86 41.73 1.97
N VAL A 84 20.28 41.23 0.81
CA VAL A 84 21.29 40.18 0.67
C VAL A 84 22.56 40.74 0.05
N GLY A 85 23.70 40.44 0.66
CA GLY A 85 25.02 40.64 0.11
C GLY A 85 25.54 39.37 -0.57
N ALA A 86 26.19 39.51 -1.73
CA ALA A 86 26.91 38.41 -2.38
C ALA A 86 28.33 38.82 -2.81
N ARG A 87 29.27 37.86 -2.81
CA ARG A 87 30.63 38.04 -3.31
C ARG A 87 31.18 36.77 -3.96
N ILE A 88 32.09 36.90 -4.91
CA ILE A 88 32.67 35.78 -5.66
C ILE A 88 34.20 35.74 -5.48
N ARG A 89 34.79 34.55 -5.51
CA ARG A 89 36.24 34.31 -5.53
C ARG A 89 36.59 33.10 -6.40
N ILE A 90 37.87 32.98 -6.75
CA ILE A 90 38.43 31.80 -7.42
C ILE A 90 38.90 30.76 -6.41
N GLU A 91 38.69 29.49 -6.73
CA GLU A 91 39.27 28.32 -6.09
C GLU A 91 40.31 27.68 -7.04
N THR A 92 41.55 27.53 -6.57
CA THR A 92 42.58 26.75 -7.26
C THR A 92 42.67 25.34 -6.67
N ASP A 93 43.57 24.51 -7.21
CA ASP A 93 43.86 23.18 -6.70
C ASP A 93 44.34 23.16 -5.24
N ARG A 94 44.85 24.28 -4.70
CA ARG A 94 45.43 24.35 -3.34
C ARG A 94 44.94 25.52 -2.47
N TYR A 95 44.46 26.62 -3.06
CA TYR A 95 44.19 27.85 -2.31
C TYR A 95 42.92 28.57 -2.79
N LEU A 96 42.33 29.37 -1.90
CA LEU A 96 41.24 30.29 -2.22
C LEU A 96 41.79 31.68 -2.51
N GLY A 97 41.29 32.32 -3.57
CA GLY A 97 41.62 33.69 -3.94
C GLY A 97 40.89 34.74 -3.10
N PRO A 98 41.29 36.02 -3.22
CA PRO A 98 40.60 37.14 -2.62
C PRO A 98 39.14 37.24 -3.11
N THR A 99 38.25 37.73 -2.25
CA THR A 99 36.84 37.94 -2.58
C THR A 99 36.64 39.25 -3.34
N SER A 100 35.64 39.26 -4.22
CA SER A 100 35.13 40.48 -4.85
C SER A 100 34.50 41.42 -3.82
N PRO A 101 34.30 42.71 -4.17
CA PRO A 101 33.38 43.57 -3.45
C PRO A 101 32.00 42.91 -3.29
N VAL A 102 31.32 43.23 -2.20
CA VAL A 102 29.97 42.74 -1.91
C VAL A 102 28.99 43.49 -2.81
N ILE A 103 28.15 42.74 -3.53
CA ILE A 103 26.99 43.29 -4.24
C ILE A 103 25.75 43.12 -3.38
N GLU A 104 24.93 44.16 -3.30
CA GLU A 104 23.72 44.18 -2.48
C GLU A 104 22.47 44.14 -3.37
N PHE A 105 21.49 43.30 -3.01
CA PHE A 105 20.22 43.20 -3.72
C PHE A 105 19.10 42.75 -2.78
N GLN A 106 17.85 43.06 -3.14
CA GLN A 106 16.66 42.70 -2.37
C GLN A 106 16.02 41.42 -2.94
N THR A 107 15.77 40.43 -2.08
CA THR A 107 15.00 39.23 -2.45
C THR A 107 13.50 39.41 -2.20
N ARG A 108 12.66 38.74 -3.00
CA ARG A 108 11.19 38.80 -2.87
C ARG A 108 10.72 37.98 -1.66
N GLU A 109 9.52 38.27 -1.16
CA GLU A 109 8.86 37.39 -0.18
C GLU A 109 8.54 36.02 -0.80
N GLY A 110 8.76 34.98 0.00
CA GLY A 110 8.64 33.58 -0.37
C GLY A 110 7.77 32.78 0.60
N ARG A 111 7.64 31.50 0.28
CA ARG A 111 6.94 30.55 1.13
C ARG A 111 7.79 30.25 2.37
N PRO A 112 7.18 30.17 3.56
CA PRO A 112 7.90 29.93 4.81
C PRO A 112 8.45 28.48 4.86
N GLY A 113 9.45 28.26 5.70
CA GLY A 113 9.91 26.93 6.09
C GLY A 113 8.89 26.17 6.96
N PRO A 114 9.17 24.90 7.32
CA PRO A 114 8.34 24.16 8.26
C PRO A 114 8.36 24.81 9.65
N VAL A 115 7.25 24.71 10.39
CA VAL A 115 7.21 25.13 11.79
C VAL A 115 8.16 24.28 12.63
N THR A 116 8.73 24.87 13.68
CA THR A 116 9.72 24.19 14.54
C THR A 116 9.06 23.65 15.80
N ASN A 117 9.75 22.73 16.48
CA ASN A 117 9.32 22.17 17.77
C ASN A 117 7.86 21.66 17.80
N LEU A 118 7.37 21.09 16.69
CA LEU A 118 6.02 20.55 16.62
C LEU A 118 5.90 19.34 17.55
N ARG A 119 5.09 19.48 18.59
CA ARG A 119 4.77 18.45 19.56
C ARG A 119 3.28 18.37 19.77
N GLY A 120 2.81 17.20 20.18
CA GLY A 120 1.41 17.04 20.56
C GLY A 120 1.24 16.09 21.72
N SER A 121 0.21 16.34 22.51
CA SER A 121 -0.18 15.50 23.64
C SER A 121 -1.63 15.03 23.46
N GLN A 122 -1.90 13.83 23.98
CA GLN A 122 -3.25 13.28 23.99
C GLN A 122 -4.12 14.12 24.94
N HIS A 123 -5.28 14.56 24.46
CA HIS A 123 -6.22 15.35 25.24
C HIS A 123 -7.57 14.63 25.24
N ALA A 124 -7.89 13.95 26.35
CA ALA A 124 -9.02 13.02 26.47
C ALA A 124 -9.00 11.88 25.43
N GLY A 125 -10.09 11.11 25.33
CA GLY A 125 -10.21 10.01 24.37
C GLY A 125 -10.42 10.46 22.92
N ASN A 126 -10.69 11.74 22.67
CA ASN A 126 -11.16 12.24 21.37
C ASN A 126 -10.47 13.52 20.88
N GLY A 127 -9.30 13.87 21.44
CA GLY A 127 -8.60 15.08 21.06
C GLY A 127 -7.07 14.97 21.12
N ILE A 128 -6.42 15.81 20.32
CA ILE A 128 -4.96 15.98 20.29
C ILE A 128 -4.67 17.46 20.45
N LEU A 129 -3.90 17.82 21.48
CA LEU A 129 -3.44 19.18 21.71
C LEU A 129 -2.07 19.35 21.07
N LEU A 130 -1.94 20.31 20.16
CA LEU A 130 -0.71 20.61 19.44
C LEU A 130 -0.04 21.87 19.99
N PHE A 131 1.28 21.87 19.94
CA PHE A 131 2.13 23.03 20.19
C PHE A 131 3.24 23.06 19.14
N TRP A 132 3.57 24.24 18.62
CA TRP A 132 4.68 24.45 17.71
C TRP A 132 5.30 25.83 17.94
N GLU A 133 6.44 26.07 17.33
CA GLU A 133 7.11 27.37 17.30
C GLU A 133 7.16 27.89 15.84
N PRO A 134 7.31 29.22 15.64
CA PRO A 134 7.44 29.78 14.29
C PRO A 134 8.64 29.16 13.53
N PRO A 135 8.57 29.04 12.19
CA PRO A 135 9.69 28.57 11.38
C PRO A 135 10.97 29.39 11.58
N ASP A 136 12.12 28.71 11.65
CA ASP A 136 13.45 29.35 11.67
C ASP A 136 13.72 30.12 10.37
N GLU A 137 13.15 29.64 9.25
CA GLU A 137 13.23 30.28 7.94
C GLU A 137 11.85 30.84 7.54
N PRO A 138 11.42 32.01 8.05
CA PRO A 138 10.08 32.53 7.79
C PRO A 138 9.88 32.97 6.33
N ASN A 139 10.95 33.32 5.61
CA ASN A 139 10.98 33.69 4.19
C ASN A 139 9.94 34.74 3.73
N GLY A 140 9.28 35.44 4.66
CA GLY A 140 8.11 36.30 4.43
C GLY A 140 7.43 36.65 5.76
N PHE A 141 6.41 37.51 5.75
CA PHE A 141 5.62 37.78 6.96
C PHE A 141 4.61 36.66 7.22
N ILE A 142 4.69 36.01 8.38
CA ILE A 142 3.76 34.93 8.76
C ILE A 142 2.39 35.54 9.08
N ILE A 143 1.38 35.10 8.33
CA ILE A 143 -0.02 35.52 8.46
C ILE A 143 -0.90 34.44 9.10
N GLY A 144 -0.33 33.32 9.54
CA GLY A 144 -1.06 32.24 10.21
C GLY A 144 -0.53 30.85 9.90
N TYR A 145 -1.30 29.83 10.29
CA TYR A 145 -0.93 28.42 10.17
C TYR A 145 -2.10 27.59 9.61
N GLN A 146 -1.78 26.46 8.96
CA GLN A 146 -2.76 25.49 8.51
C GLN A 146 -2.45 24.12 9.12
N ILE A 147 -3.48 23.46 9.65
CA ILE A 147 -3.37 22.14 10.26
C ILE A 147 -4.22 21.15 9.46
N ASP A 148 -3.58 20.09 9.00
CA ASP A 148 -4.19 18.97 8.28
C ASP A 148 -3.99 17.70 9.12
N TYR A 149 -5.01 16.85 9.24
CA TYR A 149 -4.91 15.60 10.00
C TYR A 149 -5.66 14.47 9.31
N LYS A 150 -5.12 13.25 9.42
CA LYS A 150 -5.72 12.05 8.84
C LYS A 150 -5.47 10.82 9.71
N THR A 151 -6.41 9.88 9.70
CA THR A 151 -6.24 8.57 10.34
C THR A 151 -5.19 7.74 9.61
N ILE A 152 -4.32 7.10 10.37
CA ILE A 152 -3.37 6.09 9.91
C ILE A 152 -4.01 4.73 10.25
N GLU A 153 -5.08 4.37 9.55
CA GLU A 153 -5.62 3.01 9.63
C GLU A 153 -4.75 2.07 8.76
N SER A 154 -4.57 0.84 9.23
CA SER A 154 -3.78 -0.20 8.57
C SER A 154 -4.45 -0.67 7.27
N ILE A 155 -3.67 -0.71 6.19
CA ILE A 155 -3.82 -1.53 4.96
C ILE A 155 -4.97 -1.21 3.99
N VAL A 156 -6.02 -0.48 4.34
CA VAL A 156 -7.04 -0.08 3.35
C VAL A 156 -7.31 1.42 3.43
N ALA A 157 -6.81 2.16 2.44
CA ALA A 157 -7.26 3.53 2.22
C ALA A 157 -8.73 3.49 1.75
N GLN A 158 -9.67 3.71 2.67
CA GLN A 158 -11.02 4.10 2.26
C GLN A 158 -10.93 5.47 1.56
N PRO A 159 -11.47 5.63 0.35
CA PRO A 159 -11.61 6.94 -0.26
C PRO A 159 -12.74 7.71 0.43
N GLY A 160 -12.50 8.96 0.80
CA GLY A 160 -13.57 9.91 1.10
C GLY A 160 -13.92 10.09 2.58
N LEU A 161 -13.02 10.74 3.32
CA LEU A 161 -13.44 11.88 4.15
C LEU A 161 -12.22 12.79 4.34
N ASP A 162 -11.97 13.67 3.37
CA ASP A 162 -11.05 14.79 3.59
C ASP A 162 -11.60 15.60 4.77
N GLN A 163 -10.96 15.45 5.93
CA GLN A 163 -11.26 16.30 7.06
C GLN A 163 -10.83 17.72 6.69
N PRO A 164 -11.67 18.74 6.89
CA PRO A 164 -11.37 20.10 6.43
C PRO A 164 -10.09 20.60 7.11
N SER A 165 -9.19 21.18 6.30
CA SER A 165 -8.01 21.89 6.77
C SER A 165 -8.40 22.98 7.76
N ILE A 166 -7.75 22.99 8.92
CA ILE A 166 -8.00 24.00 9.96
C ILE A 166 -7.07 25.18 9.68
N ILE A 167 -7.65 26.36 9.42
CA ILE A 167 -6.90 27.58 9.11
C ILE A 167 -6.88 28.49 10.34
N ILE A 168 -5.69 28.75 10.85
CA ILE A 168 -5.40 29.68 11.94
C ILE A 168 -4.97 31.00 11.29
N GLN A 169 -5.74 32.07 11.51
CA GLN A 169 -5.43 33.40 10.97
C GLN A 169 -4.52 34.23 11.90
N ASP A 170 -4.45 33.87 13.18
CA ASP A 170 -3.58 34.56 14.14
C ASP A 170 -2.14 34.01 14.07
N ARG A 171 -1.19 34.89 13.75
CA ARG A 171 0.25 34.56 13.70
C ARG A 171 0.84 34.18 15.07
N ASN A 172 0.23 34.65 16.15
CA ASN A 172 0.73 34.43 17.51
C ASN A 172 0.12 33.19 18.17
N GLN A 173 -0.85 32.55 17.51
CA GLN A 173 -1.44 31.31 18.00
C GLN A 173 -0.54 30.12 17.66
N LEU A 174 0.18 29.64 18.66
CA LEU A 174 1.18 28.56 18.59
C LEU A 174 0.69 27.22 19.18
N SER A 175 -0.58 27.13 19.52
CA SER A 175 -1.21 25.91 20.01
C SER A 175 -2.65 25.77 19.52
N TYR A 176 -3.08 24.53 19.31
CA TYR A 176 -4.43 24.23 18.86
C TYR A 176 -4.90 22.85 19.32
N LEU A 177 -6.13 22.77 19.82
CA LEU A 177 -6.77 21.51 20.21
C LEU A 177 -7.62 20.98 19.05
N ILE A 178 -7.17 19.90 18.41
CA ILE A 178 -8.01 19.16 17.46
C ILE A 178 -8.99 18.32 18.27
N GLY A 179 -10.28 18.63 18.18
CA GLY A 179 -11.36 17.89 18.84
C GLY A 179 -12.13 16.97 17.88
N GLY A 180 -12.86 16.02 18.44
CA GLY A 180 -13.80 15.17 17.67
C GLY A 180 -13.16 13.99 16.93
N LEU A 181 -11.95 13.59 17.34
CA LEU A 181 -11.20 12.45 16.82
C LEU A 181 -11.77 11.12 17.34
N LYS A 182 -11.64 10.05 16.55
CA LYS A 182 -11.92 8.68 17.01
C LYS A 182 -10.95 8.30 18.14
N PRO A 183 -11.43 7.64 19.22
CA PRO A 183 -10.58 7.13 20.31
C PRO A 183 -9.71 5.96 19.86
N ASN A 184 -8.60 5.73 20.57
CA ASN A 184 -7.63 4.65 20.29
C ASN A 184 -7.24 4.54 18.80
N THR A 185 -7.11 5.67 18.11
CA THR A 185 -6.85 5.72 16.66
C THR A 185 -5.59 6.54 16.42
N LYS A 186 -4.70 6.04 15.56
CA LYS A 186 -3.46 6.74 15.19
C LYS A 186 -3.77 7.82 14.15
N TYR A 187 -3.37 9.06 14.42
CA TYR A 187 -3.50 10.18 13.49
C TYR A 187 -2.13 10.68 13.07
N ARG A 188 -2.01 11.03 11.78
CA ARG A 188 -0.93 11.85 11.24
C ARG A 188 -1.43 13.28 11.18
N VAL A 189 -0.73 14.17 11.88
CA VAL A 189 -1.05 15.59 11.92
C VAL A 189 0.08 16.36 11.25
N GLN A 190 -0.27 17.31 10.39
CA GLN A 190 0.63 18.17 9.64
C GLN A 190 0.32 19.62 9.92
N VAL A 191 1.35 20.43 10.21
CA VAL A 191 1.22 21.87 10.43
C VAL A 191 2.10 22.61 9.41
N ARG A 192 1.51 23.59 8.73
CA ARG A 192 2.16 24.45 7.74
C ARG A 192 2.07 25.90 8.15
N ALA A 193 3.16 26.65 8.03
CA ALA A 193 3.14 28.10 8.15
C ALA A 193 2.62 28.74 6.86
N ARG A 194 2.02 29.93 6.96
CA ARG A 194 1.43 30.66 5.83
C ARG A 194 1.99 32.08 5.74
N THR A 195 2.44 32.46 4.55
CA THR A 195 2.78 33.84 4.16
C THR A 195 1.90 34.28 2.98
N VAL A 196 2.05 35.52 2.50
CA VAL A 196 1.36 36.03 1.30
C VAL A 196 1.73 35.22 0.04
N ALA A 197 2.95 34.68 -0.03
CA ALA A 197 3.42 33.85 -1.15
C ALA A 197 2.92 32.38 -1.10
N GLY A 198 2.23 31.98 -0.03
CA GLY A 198 1.60 30.67 0.12
C GLY A 198 2.01 29.92 1.39
N LEU A 199 1.67 28.62 1.42
CA LEU A 199 1.99 27.71 2.52
C LEU A 199 3.42 27.19 2.42
N SER A 200 3.97 26.73 3.55
CA SER A 200 5.26 26.04 3.56
C SER A 200 5.26 24.84 2.62
N ILE A 201 6.35 24.67 1.88
CA ILE A 201 6.51 23.56 0.91
C ILE A 201 6.54 22.23 1.66
N SER A 202 7.26 22.19 2.78
CA SER A 202 7.34 21.04 3.68
C SER A 202 6.45 21.28 4.90
N PRO A 203 5.53 20.36 5.25
CA PRO A 203 4.82 20.40 6.52
C PRO A 203 5.71 19.87 7.66
N ALA A 204 5.59 20.46 8.84
CA ALA A 204 6.01 19.76 10.05
C ALA A 204 4.97 18.68 10.37
N MET A 205 5.42 17.47 10.72
CA MET A 205 4.50 16.34 10.93
C MET A 205 4.78 15.60 12.23
N ILE A 206 3.71 15.12 12.86
CA ILE A 206 3.75 14.22 14.01
C ILE A 206 2.71 13.12 13.89
N GLU A 207 2.98 11.97 14.51
CA GLU A 207 2.02 10.87 14.61
C GLU A 207 1.69 10.58 16.06
N LEU A 208 0.40 10.58 16.39
CA LEU A 208 -0.08 10.38 17.76
C LEU A 208 -1.31 9.49 17.75
N THR A 209 -1.38 8.56 18.69
CA THR A 209 -2.58 7.75 18.93
C THR A 209 -3.44 8.46 19.96
N THR A 210 -4.74 8.65 19.70
CA THR A 210 -5.70 9.16 20.69
C THR A 210 -5.85 8.17 21.83
N ASN A 211 -6.20 8.65 23.03
CA ASN A 211 -6.35 7.77 24.20
C ASN A 211 -7.63 6.90 24.08
N TYR A 212 -7.75 5.87 24.92
CA TYR A 212 -8.97 5.08 25.03
C TYR A 212 -10.16 5.96 25.45
N SER A 213 -11.35 5.64 24.94
CA SER A 213 -12.59 6.31 25.35
C SER A 213 -12.93 5.89 26.78
N LEU A 214 -12.67 6.76 27.75
CA LEU A 214 -13.12 6.59 29.13
C LEU A 214 -14.50 7.22 29.30
N VAL A 215 -15.40 6.57 30.03
CA VAL A 215 -16.71 7.13 30.40
C VAL A 215 -16.46 8.36 31.28
N PRO A 216 -16.98 9.55 30.95
CA PRO A 216 -16.75 10.74 31.78
C PRO A 216 -17.43 10.60 33.15
N SER A 217 -16.76 11.08 34.20
CA SER A 217 -17.29 11.06 35.57
C SER A 217 -18.51 11.98 35.71
N LYS A 218 -19.52 11.56 36.49
CA LYS A 218 -20.73 12.36 36.76
C LYS A 218 -20.36 13.71 37.42
N PRO A 219 -20.61 14.88 36.79
CA PRO A 219 -20.41 16.18 37.42
C PRO A 219 -21.39 16.39 38.58
N LYS A 220 -21.00 17.24 39.54
CA LYS A 220 -21.90 17.68 40.62
C LYS A 220 -22.81 18.77 40.07
N PHE A 221 -24.12 18.61 40.25
CA PHE A 221 -25.10 19.61 39.86
C PHE A 221 -25.62 20.36 41.10
N ILE A 222 -25.88 21.65 40.92
CA ILE A 222 -26.52 22.53 41.89
C ILE A 222 -27.73 23.14 41.18
N VAL A 223 -28.91 22.97 41.77
CA VAL A 223 -30.12 23.64 41.28
C VAL A 223 -30.27 24.92 42.10
N SER A 224 -30.12 26.08 41.47
CA SER A 224 -30.22 27.39 42.12
C SER A 224 -31.26 28.23 41.39
N TYR A 225 -32.16 28.89 42.13
CA TYR A 225 -33.43 29.50 41.66
C TYR A 225 -34.56 28.52 41.27
N ARG A 226 -35.68 28.64 42.00
CA ARG A 226 -36.96 27.94 41.77
C ARG A 226 -38.08 28.99 41.67
N GLY A 227 -38.39 29.43 40.47
CA GLY A 227 -39.66 30.11 40.19
C GLY A 227 -40.78 29.09 40.01
N THR A 228 -42.05 29.51 40.03
CA THR A 228 -43.20 28.62 39.76
C THR A 228 -43.21 28.11 38.31
N THR A 229 -42.47 28.76 37.41
CA THR A 229 -42.46 28.47 35.97
C THR A 229 -41.07 28.16 35.41
N PHE A 230 -40.01 28.13 36.24
CA PHE A 230 -38.65 27.83 35.78
C PHE A 230 -37.71 27.41 36.92
N PHE A 231 -36.68 26.63 36.58
CA PHE A 231 -35.52 26.37 37.47
C PHE A 231 -34.21 26.43 36.68
N ASN A 232 -33.12 26.78 37.36
CA ASN A 232 -31.78 26.81 36.78
C ASN A 232 -30.90 25.70 37.36
N VAL A 233 -30.21 24.97 36.49
CA VAL A 233 -29.29 23.88 36.84
C VAL A 233 -27.88 24.32 36.47
N SER A 234 -27.04 24.57 37.47
CA SER A 234 -25.60 24.76 37.29
C SER A 234 -24.85 23.46 37.55
N PHE A 235 -23.74 23.26 36.83
CA PHE A 235 -22.91 22.07 36.96
C PHE A 235 -21.45 22.47 37.12
N ASP A 236 -20.82 21.91 38.16
CA ASP A 236 -19.43 22.19 38.50
C ASP A 236 -18.53 21.00 38.07
N PRO A 237 -17.63 21.18 37.09
CA PRO A 237 -16.71 20.13 36.69
C PRO A 237 -15.65 19.93 37.77
N ASN A 238 -15.59 18.73 38.34
CA ASN A 238 -14.55 18.36 39.30
C ASN A 238 -13.15 18.56 38.67
N ALA A 239 -12.30 19.36 39.30
CA ALA A 239 -11.01 19.82 38.75
C ALA A 239 -10.00 18.69 38.43
N MET A 240 -10.23 17.47 38.92
CA MET A 240 -9.40 16.29 38.66
C MET A 240 -10.06 15.22 37.77
N ALA A 241 -11.22 15.51 37.14
CA ALA A 241 -11.94 14.53 36.32
C ALA A 241 -11.87 14.84 34.81
N ILE A 242 -11.85 13.78 33.99
CA ILE A 242 -11.82 13.86 32.51
C ILE A 242 -13.17 14.40 32.01
N HIS A 243 -13.14 15.53 31.30
CA HIS A 243 -14.34 16.26 30.86
C HIS A 243 -14.93 15.71 29.54
N GLY A 244 -16.26 15.63 29.48
CA GLY A 244 -17.02 15.49 28.23
C GLY A 244 -17.58 16.85 27.78
N SER A 245 -17.57 17.14 26.49
CA SER A 245 -17.79 18.48 25.91
C SER A 245 -19.26 18.89 25.68
N LEU A 246 -20.24 18.11 26.17
CA LEU A 246 -21.67 18.30 25.87
C LEU A 246 -22.53 17.97 27.10
N TYR A 247 -23.44 18.88 27.45
CA TYR A 247 -24.31 18.80 28.63
C TYR A 247 -25.78 18.99 28.24
N TYR A 248 -26.69 18.21 28.83
CA TYR A 248 -28.13 18.45 28.78
C TYR A 248 -28.77 17.99 30.09
N VAL A 249 -29.95 18.52 30.41
CA VAL A 249 -30.73 18.17 31.60
C VAL A 249 -31.94 17.35 31.18
N GLN A 250 -32.13 16.20 31.80
CA GLN A 250 -33.36 15.41 31.69
C GLN A 250 -34.16 15.55 32.98
N TYR A 251 -35.45 15.85 32.86
CA TYR A 251 -36.37 16.06 33.98
C TYR A 251 -37.71 15.35 33.72
N LYS A 252 -38.46 15.09 34.78
CA LYS A 252 -39.68 14.28 34.76
C LYS A 252 -40.90 15.18 34.98
N GLU A 253 -41.86 15.13 34.06
CA GLU A 253 -43.19 15.75 34.22
C GLU A 253 -44.20 14.67 34.58
N ASP A 254 -44.92 14.84 35.69
CA ASP A 254 -46.00 13.91 36.08
C ASP A 254 -47.31 14.39 35.44
N GLU A 255 -47.91 13.57 34.57
CA GLU A 255 -49.26 13.82 34.03
C GLU A 255 -50.34 13.20 34.92
N ARG A 256 -51.59 13.70 34.82
CA ARG A 256 -52.72 13.33 35.70
C ARG A 256 -53.10 11.84 35.63
N ASP A 257 -52.73 11.15 34.56
CA ASP A 257 -53.09 9.74 34.31
C ASP A 257 -52.07 8.73 34.86
N GLY A 258 -51.08 9.19 35.64
CA GLY A 258 -50.12 8.31 36.33
C GLY A 258 -48.94 7.84 35.48
N GLU A 259 -48.91 8.18 34.19
CA GLU A 259 -47.71 8.05 33.36
C GLU A 259 -46.86 9.32 33.46
N SER A 260 -45.61 9.12 33.81
CA SER A 260 -44.66 10.22 33.89
C SER A 260 -43.76 10.25 32.66
N ILE A 261 -43.62 11.42 32.04
CA ILE A 261 -42.86 11.58 30.80
C ILE A 261 -41.52 12.25 31.11
N PHE A 262 -40.43 11.68 30.60
CA PHE A 262 -39.12 12.31 30.66
C PHE A 262 -38.97 13.35 29.54
N LYS A 263 -38.67 14.59 29.91
CA LYS A 263 -38.31 15.68 28.99
C LYS A 263 -36.83 16.00 29.09
N ARG A 264 -36.23 16.46 27.98
CA ARG A 264 -34.81 16.82 27.89
C ARG A 264 -34.62 18.24 27.38
N THR A 265 -33.62 18.95 27.90
CA THR A 265 -33.20 20.25 27.36
C THR A 265 -32.37 20.09 26.09
N TYR A 266 -32.13 21.20 25.39
CA TYR A 266 -31.12 21.26 24.35
C TYR A 266 -29.72 21.03 24.93
N VAL A 267 -28.82 20.59 24.05
CA VAL A 267 -27.44 20.24 24.41
C VAL A 267 -26.58 21.49 24.35
N VAL A 268 -25.77 21.71 25.39
CA VAL A 268 -24.91 22.87 25.54
C VAL A 268 -23.46 22.43 25.70
N SER A 269 -22.54 23.07 24.99
CA SER A 269 -21.13 22.67 24.96
C SER A 269 -20.23 23.48 25.90
N ASN A 270 -20.54 24.76 26.14
CA ASN A 270 -19.66 25.70 26.87
C ASN A 270 -20.30 26.41 28.06
N ASP A 271 -21.63 26.45 28.17
CA ASP A 271 -22.29 27.11 29.29
C ASP A 271 -22.26 26.21 30.53
N ARG A 272 -22.04 26.79 31.71
CA ARG A 272 -22.00 26.07 33.01
C ARG A 272 -23.35 26.01 33.73
N SER A 273 -24.41 26.46 33.06
CA SER A 273 -25.77 26.50 33.59
C SER A 273 -26.82 26.41 32.49
N ILE A 274 -27.90 25.66 32.74
CA ILE A 274 -29.05 25.54 31.84
C ILE A 274 -30.32 25.97 32.60
N ILE A 275 -31.05 26.92 32.03
CA ILE A 275 -32.37 27.36 32.53
C ILE A 275 -33.45 26.54 31.84
N VAL A 276 -34.32 25.90 32.62
CA VAL A 276 -35.48 25.14 32.12
C VAL A 276 -36.74 26.00 32.28
N SER A 277 -37.30 26.46 31.16
CA SER A 277 -38.53 27.27 31.10
C SER A 277 -39.25 27.11 29.74
N PRO A 278 -40.57 27.42 29.65
CA PRO A 278 -41.53 27.64 30.73
C PRO A 278 -42.15 26.33 31.25
N LEU A 279 -42.39 26.24 32.56
CA LEU A 279 -43.14 25.17 33.24
C LEU A 279 -44.56 25.68 33.56
N GLU A 280 -45.57 24.82 33.44
CA GLU A 280 -46.97 25.18 33.71
C GLU A 280 -47.21 25.37 35.23
N PRO A 281 -47.65 26.56 35.69
CA PRO A 281 -47.67 26.91 37.12
C PRO A 281 -48.69 26.13 37.98
N ASP A 282 -49.72 25.54 37.38
CA ASP A 282 -50.84 24.92 38.12
C ASP A 282 -50.78 23.38 38.23
N LYS A 283 -49.67 22.74 37.81
CA LYS A 283 -49.49 21.28 37.93
C LYS A 283 -48.69 20.84 39.16
N TYR A 284 -48.04 21.76 39.87
CA TYR A 284 -47.03 21.44 40.90
C TYR A 284 -47.39 21.90 42.31
N ILE A 285 -48.61 22.37 42.52
CA ILE A 285 -49.08 22.80 43.84
C ILE A 285 -49.73 21.61 44.53
N ASN A 286 -48.93 20.86 45.28
CA ASN A 286 -49.36 20.32 46.57
C ASN A 286 -48.16 20.17 47.51
N ASN A 287 -48.09 21.19 48.37
CA ASN A 287 -47.52 21.29 49.71
C ASN A 287 -46.74 20.12 50.32
N GLU A 288 -45.59 20.54 50.86
CA GLU A 288 -44.81 20.00 51.98
C GLU A 288 -43.99 18.72 51.77
N MET A 289 -42.67 18.92 51.96
CA MET A 289 -41.68 17.91 52.37
C MET A 289 -41.48 16.71 51.43
N ASN A 290 -40.78 16.94 50.30
CA ASN A 290 -39.75 16.06 49.70
C ASN A 290 -39.60 16.26 48.18
N LEU A 291 -39.15 17.45 47.76
CA LEU A 291 -38.70 17.71 46.38
C LEU A 291 -37.24 17.25 46.14
N LEU A 292 -36.76 16.28 46.92
CA LEU A 292 -35.47 15.61 46.75
C LEU A 292 -35.60 14.24 46.05
N THR A 293 -36.82 13.78 45.72
CA THR A 293 -37.04 12.36 45.37
C THR A 293 -37.59 12.08 43.98
N ARG A 294 -37.66 13.04 43.05
CA ARG A 294 -38.10 12.74 41.66
C ARG A 294 -37.33 13.45 40.53
N ILE A 295 -36.03 13.69 40.71
CA ILE A 295 -35.09 13.77 39.58
C ILE A 295 -34.42 12.40 39.49
N ILE A 296 -35.05 11.49 38.75
CA ILE A 296 -34.47 10.18 38.46
C ILE A 296 -33.68 10.37 37.16
N ASP A 297 -32.36 10.40 37.31
CA ASP A 297 -31.34 10.34 36.25
C ASP A 297 -31.20 11.53 35.29
N VAL A 298 -30.11 12.28 35.48
CA VAL A 298 -29.45 13.01 34.38
C VAL A 298 -28.51 12.03 33.70
N LEU A 299 -28.92 11.49 32.55
CA LEU A 299 -28.10 10.57 31.75
C LEU A 299 -27.05 11.36 30.94
N PHE A 300 -25.80 10.91 31.01
CA PHE A 300 -24.68 11.50 30.27
C PHE A 300 -24.47 10.71 28.99
N TYR A 301 -24.60 11.36 27.82
CA TYR A 301 -24.19 10.78 26.55
C TYR A 301 -23.40 11.79 25.72
N SER A 302 -22.17 11.40 25.35
CA SER A 302 -21.45 12.01 24.24
C SER A 302 -22.21 11.68 22.95
N ILE A 303 -22.84 12.70 22.33
CA ILE A 303 -23.57 12.57 21.07
C ILE A 303 -22.55 12.46 19.91
N LYS A 304 -21.77 11.39 19.92
CA LYS A 304 -21.18 10.76 18.73
C LYS A 304 -21.14 9.23 18.84
N ALA A 305 -21.77 8.64 19.87
CA ALA A 305 -21.97 7.19 19.98
C ALA A 305 -23.37 6.71 19.50
N TYR A 306 -24.29 7.62 19.15
CA TYR A 306 -25.67 7.24 18.79
C TYR A 306 -25.98 7.22 17.28
N ILE A 307 -25.11 7.78 16.43
CA ILE A 307 -25.33 7.79 14.97
C ILE A 307 -24.85 6.47 14.30
N GLN A 308 -24.07 5.65 15.01
CA GLN A 308 -23.67 4.32 14.50
C GLN A 308 -24.65 3.19 14.88
N CYS A 309 -25.51 3.38 15.90
CA CYS A 309 -26.48 2.36 16.35
C CYS A 309 -27.90 2.50 15.77
N MET A 310 -28.21 3.55 15.01
CA MET A 310 -29.54 3.78 14.40
C MET A 310 -29.57 3.55 12.88
N LYS A 311 -28.54 2.92 12.30
CA LYS A 311 -28.55 2.45 10.88
C LYS A 311 -28.78 0.94 10.72
N PHE A 312 -29.08 0.21 11.80
CA PHE A 312 -29.37 -1.23 11.73
C PHE A 312 -30.69 -1.69 12.39
N VAL A 313 -31.58 -0.77 12.79
CA VAL A 313 -32.88 -1.13 13.42
C VAL A 313 -34.13 -0.49 12.75
N VAL A 314 -34.00 0.30 11.69
CA VAL A 314 -35.18 0.77 10.93
C VAL A 314 -35.01 0.57 9.43
N LYS A 315 -35.16 -0.69 9.00
CA LYS A 315 -35.71 -1.04 7.69
C LYS A 315 -36.54 -2.32 7.76
N ARG A 316 -37.54 -2.31 8.64
CA ARG A 316 -38.80 -3.06 8.48
C ARG A 316 -39.83 -2.44 9.41
N SER A 317 -41.06 -2.27 8.89
CA SER A 317 -42.29 -1.76 9.53
C SER A 317 -42.23 -0.28 9.97
N PHE A 318 -42.97 0.69 9.42
CA PHE A 318 -44.31 0.70 8.84
C PHE A 318 -44.39 1.79 7.75
N ASP A 319 -44.88 1.44 6.56
CA ASP A 319 -45.65 2.37 5.73
C ASP A 319 -47.14 2.11 5.99
N THR A 320 -47.81 3.13 6.54
CA THR A 320 -49.22 3.49 6.29
C THR A 320 -50.35 2.52 6.71
N LEU A 321 -51.02 2.89 7.81
CA LEU A 321 -52.49 2.79 7.99
C LEU A 321 -53.03 4.20 7.67
N SER A 322 -54.15 4.47 6.98
CA SER A 322 -55.46 3.81 6.77
C SER A 322 -56.26 4.68 5.75
N PRO A 323 -57.59 4.58 5.52
CA PRO A 323 -58.61 3.55 5.82
C PRO A 323 -59.59 3.24 4.63
N MET A 324 -60.24 2.06 4.59
CA MET A 324 -61.68 1.89 4.23
C MET A 324 -62.14 0.41 4.19
N LYS A 325 -63.10 0.11 5.07
CA LYS A 325 -64.37 -0.61 4.87
C LYS A 325 -64.48 -1.92 4.03
N LEU A 326 -65.07 -2.91 4.72
CA LEU A 326 -66.21 -3.77 4.32
C LEU A 326 -65.95 -5.10 3.56
N PHE A 327 -66.50 -6.16 4.18
CA PHE A 327 -67.26 -7.30 3.60
C PHE A 327 -66.56 -8.56 3.04
N THR A 328 -66.78 -9.65 3.79
CA THR A 328 -67.31 -10.97 3.38
C THR A 328 -66.62 -11.85 2.33
N LEU A 329 -66.22 -13.04 2.83
CA LEU A 329 -66.60 -14.41 2.42
C LEU A 329 -66.65 -14.80 0.93
N SER A 330 -66.06 -15.98 0.69
CA SER A 330 -66.43 -16.98 -0.32
C SER A 330 -66.03 -16.60 -1.75
N ASN A 331 -65.71 -17.48 -2.69
CA ASN A 331 -65.53 -18.91 -2.76
C ASN A 331 -65.06 -19.14 -4.21
N THR A 332 -64.25 -20.17 -4.39
CA THR A 332 -64.25 -21.09 -5.53
C THR A 332 -63.80 -20.68 -6.94
N ILE A 333 -62.75 -21.37 -7.45
CA ILE A 333 -62.72 -22.50 -8.44
C ILE A 333 -62.85 -21.94 -9.89
N ILE A 334 -61.96 -22.18 -10.87
CA ILE A 334 -61.88 -23.40 -11.71
C ILE A 334 -60.72 -23.32 -12.70
N TYR A 335 -59.86 -24.36 -12.63
CA TYR A 335 -59.19 -25.15 -13.70
C TYR A 335 -58.24 -24.43 -14.69
N SER A 336 -57.11 -25.00 -15.14
CA SER A 336 -56.69 -26.40 -15.32
C SER A 336 -55.17 -26.41 -15.58
N ARG A 337 -54.39 -27.30 -14.93
CA ARG A 337 -53.86 -28.59 -15.46
C ARG A 337 -52.66 -28.36 -16.40
N ILE A 338 -51.43 -28.74 -16.05
CA ILE A 338 -50.78 -30.08 -16.15
C ILE A 338 -49.33 -29.79 -15.65
N ASN A 339 -48.62 -30.48 -14.74
CA ASN A 339 -48.60 -31.87 -14.28
C ASN A 339 -48.26 -31.90 -12.77
N ASN A 340 -49.25 -32.36 -12.00
CA ASN A 340 -49.26 -33.15 -10.75
C ASN A 340 -47.92 -33.52 -10.09
N SER A 341 -47.78 -33.52 -8.75
CA SER A 341 -48.62 -33.04 -7.64
C SER A 341 -47.84 -33.26 -6.35
N TYR A 342 -47.77 -32.21 -5.54
CA TYR A 342 -47.35 -32.18 -4.15
C TYR A 342 -48.34 -32.93 -3.25
N ARG A 343 -47.88 -33.55 -2.16
CA ARG A 343 -48.03 -33.02 -0.79
C ARG A 343 -47.70 -34.03 0.30
N LEU A 344 -47.13 -33.48 1.36
CA LEU A 344 -47.11 -34.02 2.71
C LEU A 344 -48.51 -34.46 3.17
N THR A 345 -48.58 -35.69 3.67
CA THR A 345 -49.51 -36.14 4.71
C THR A 345 -48.77 -37.09 5.65
N ASN A 346 -48.96 -36.86 6.95
CA ASN A 346 -48.68 -37.79 8.03
C ASN A 346 -49.09 -39.22 7.67
N LEU A 347 -48.23 -40.20 7.90
CA LEU A 347 -48.61 -41.55 8.36
C LEU A 347 -47.34 -42.36 8.68
N TYR A 348 -47.26 -42.82 9.93
CA TYR A 348 -46.69 -44.10 10.36
C TYR A 348 -45.36 -44.55 9.73
N ILE A 349 -44.29 -44.50 10.54
CA ILE A 349 -43.20 -45.47 10.42
C ILE A 349 -43.79 -46.81 10.89
N MET A 350 -44.36 -47.58 9.96
CA MET A 350 -44.43 -49.02 10.08
C MET A 350 -43.06 -49.53 9.63
N GLU A 351 -42.24 -49.91 10.61
CA GLU A 351 -41.10 -50.79 10.38
C GLU A 351 -41.60 -52.04 9.64
N TYR A 352 -40.99 -52.35 8.50
CA TYR A 352 -41.11 -53.69 7.93
C TYR A 352 -40.39 -54.63 8.88
N ILE A 353 -41.19 -55.33 9.69
CA ILE A 353 -40.81 -56.57 10.34
C ILE A 353 -40.41 -57.54 9.21
N THR A 354 -39.12 -57.77 9.07
CA THR A 354 -38.65 -59.02 8.49
C THR A 354 -39.02 -60.12 9.49
N ASP A 355 -39.97 -60.97 9.12
CA ASP A 355 -40.24 -62.23 9.81
C ASP A 355 -38.99 -63.12 9.72
N SER A 356 -38.06 -62.92 10.65
CA SER A 356 -37.21 -63.98 11.16
C SER A 356 -37.86 -64.47 12.45
N ILE A 357 -38.54 -65.61 12.35
CA ILE A 357 -38.97 -66.42 13.48
C ILE A 357 -37.69 -66.84 14.22
N GLU A 358 -37.27 -66.04 15.20
CA GLU A 358 -36.34 -66.45 16.22
C GLU A 358 -37.16 -66.99 17.41
N PRO A 359 -36.76 -68.12 18.01
CA PRO A 359 -37.50 -68.72 19.09
C PRO A 359 -37.59 -67.73 20.25
N THR A 360 -38.81 -67.39 20.66
CA THR A 360 -39.08 -66.62 21.88
C THR A 360 -38.61 -67.42 23.08
N THR A 361 -37.34 -67.31 23.43
CA THR A 361 -36.93 -67.45 24.82
C THR A 361 -37.52 -66.27 25.55
N THR A 362 -38.63 -66.49 26.27
CA THR A 362 -39.16 -65.57 27.26
C THR A 362 -38.06 -65.25 28.27
N ALA A 363 -37.29 -64.19 28.02
CA ALA A 363 -36.39 -63.61 28.98
C ALA A 363 -37.26 -63.10 30.14
N GLY A 364 -37.16 -63.75 31.30
CA GLY A 364 -37.92 -63.36 32.48
C GLY A 364 -37.62 -61.91 32.85
N LYS A 365 -38.59 -61.01 32.69
CA LYS A 365 -38.46 -59.62 33.14
C LYS A 365 -38.50 -59.60 34.66
N ILE A 366 -37.54 -58.91 35.26
CA ILE A 366 -37.46 -58.73 36.71
C ILE A 366 -37.86 -57.29 37.07
N LEU A 367 -38.24 -57.06 38.32
CA LEU A 367 -38.47 -55.70 38.83
C LEU A 367 -37.12 -55.10 39.25
N CYS A 368 -36.90 -53.84 38.91
CA CYS A 368 -35.77 -53.08 39.42
C CYS A 368 -35.81 -53.03 40.95
N CYS A 369 -34.72 -53.42 41.61
CA CYS A 369 -34.63 -53.52 43.07
C CYS A 369 -34.89 -52.21 43.83
N GLN A 370 -34.72 -51.05 43.17
CA GLN A 370 -34.89 -49.73 43.80
C GLN A 370 -36.21 -49.01 43.45
N CYS A 371 -36.69 -49.07 42.20
CA CYS A 371 -37.89 -48.33 41.76
C CYS A 371 -39.06 -49.21 41.29
N GLY A 372 -38.89 -50.53 41.23
CA GLY A 372 -39.96 -51.46 40.84
C GLY A 372 -40.34 -51.44 39.36
N VAL A 373 -39.60 -50.76 38.48
CA VAL A 373 -39.84 -50.78 37.03
C VAL A 373 -39.45 -52.14 36.45
N LEU A 374 -40.27 -52.67 35.53
CA LEU A 374 -39.98 -53.91 34.79
C LEU A 374 -38.77 -53.73 33.87
N ILE A 375 -37.74 -54.55 34.05
CA ILE A 375 -36.47 -54.51 33.30
C ILE A 375 -36.08 -55.90 32.81
N GLU A 376 -35.21 -55.94 31.81
CA GLU A 376 -34.47 -57.15 31.48
C GLU A 376 -33.44 -57.44 32.58
N PRO A 377 -33.22 -58.72 32.93
CA PRO A 377 -32.30 -59.10 34.00
C PRO A 377 -30.87 -58.68 33.63
N ASN A 378 -30.30 -57.79 34.43
CA ASN A 378 -28.91 -57.37 34.36
C ASN A 378 -28.19 -57.72 35.68
N ALA A 379 -26.87 -57.73 35.70
CA ALA A 379 -26.09 -58.18 36.86
C ALA A 379 -26.37 -57.40 38.16
N LEU A 380 -26.90 -56.18 38.06
CA LEU A 380 -27.24 -55.31 39.19
C LEU A 380 -28.73 -55.35 39.57
N ASN A 381 -29.58 -56.01 38.79
CA ASN A 381 -31.04 -55.99 38.91
C ASN A 381 -31.63 -54.56 39.04
N MET A 382 -31.01 -53.59 38.37
CA MET A 382 -31.35 -52.16 38.45
C MET A 382 -31.74 -51.62 37.07
N CYS A 383 -32.76 -50.75 37.00
CA CYS A 383 -33.10 -50.06 35.75
C CYS A 383 -32.04 -49.02 35.38
N ASN A 384 -31.97 -48.66 34.09
CA ASN A 384 -31.03 -47.65 33.60
C ASN A 384 -31.12 -46.32 34.36
N GLY A 385 -32.33 -45.90 34.78
CA GLY A 385 -32.51 -44.68 35.56
C GLY A 385 -31.90 -44.77 36.98
N CYS A 386 -32.09 -45.89 37.67
CA CYS A 386 -31.48 -46.14 38.98
C CYS A 386 -29.96 -46.29 38.87
N MET A 387 -29.47 -46.99 37.84
CA MET A 387 -28.03 -47.13 37.58
C MET A 387 -27.37 -45.78 37.30
N GLN A 388 -27.98 -44.92 36.48
CA GLN A 388 -27.47 -43.57 36.21
C GLN A 388 -27.49 -42.66 37.43
N SER A 389 -28.41 -42.88 38.38
CA SER A 389 -28.48 -42.08 39.61
C SER A 389 -27.43 -42.45 40.65
N GLN A 390 -26.97 -43.70 40.66
CA GLN A 390 -26.02 -44.19 41.66
C GLN A 390 -24.58 -44.25 41.15
N ILE A 391 -24.37 -44.38 39.83
CA ILE A 391 -23.07 -44.65 39.23
C ILE A 391 -22.74 -43.53 38.23
N ASP A 392 -21.80 -42.64 38.57
CA ASP A 392 -21.26 -41.64 37.65
C ASP A 392 -19.97 -42.17 37.00
N ILE A 393 -19.99 -42.40 35.68
CA ILE A 393 -18.80 -42.87 34.94
C ILE A 393 -17.89 -41.71 34.54
N THR A 394 -18.30 -40.47 34.79
CA THR A 394 -17.64 -39.22 34.36
C THR A 394 -16.88 -38.52 35.49
N GLU A 395 -16.86 -39.08 36.70
CA GLU A 395 -16.24 -38.46 37.89
C GLU A 395 -14.76 -38.10 37.69
N PHE A 396 -14.02 -38.94 36.96
CA PHE A 396 -12.59 -38.76 36.69
C PHE A 396 -12.29 -37.83 35.49
N ILE A 397 -13.32 -37.35 34.78
CA ILE A 397 -13.16 -36.53 33.57
C ILE A 397 -13.40 -35.06 33.90
N PRO A 398 -12.42 -34.16 33.66
CA PRO A 398 -12.64 -32.75 33.87
C PRO A 398 -13.70 -32.20 32.91
N LYS A 399 -14.75 -31.59 33.45
CA LYS A 399 -15.84 -30.94 32.68
C LYS A 399 -15.45 -29.55 32.16
N GLN A 400 -14.26 -29.07 32.51
CA GLN A 400 -13.71 -27.79 32.04
C GLN A 400 -12.29 -27.97 31.50
N GLY A 401 -11.96 -27.24 30.44
CA GLY A 401 -10.65 -27.25 29.81
C GLY A 401 -10.21 -25.87 29.30
N GLN A 402 -8.94 -25.75 28.94
CA GLN A 402 -8.37 -24.53 28.37
C GLN A 402 -7.73 -24.84 27.01
N LEU A 403 -8.03 -24.00 26.03
CA LEU A 403 -7.44 -24.02 24.70
C LEU A 403 -6.62 -22.74 24.50
N GLN A 404 -5.43 -22.86 23.90
CA GLN A 404 -4.63 -21.70 23.54
C GLN A 404 -4.78 -21.46 22.04
N MET A 405 -5.10 -20.23 21.66
CA MET A 405 -5.30 -19.81 20.27
C MET A 405 -4.44 -18.59 19.96
N CYS A 406 -3.85 -18.56 18.77
CA CYS A 406 -3.06 -17.43 18.31
C CYS A 406 -3.91 -16.27 17.81
N ASN A 407 -3.71 -15.09 18.39
CA ASN A 407 -4.46 -13.87 18.05
C ASN A 407 -4.23 -13.39 16.61
N LYS A 408 -3.13 -13.82 15.96
CA LYS A 408 -2.78 -13.40 14.61
C LYS A 408 -3.19 -14.40 13.55
N CYS A 409 -2.76 -15.66 13.70
CA CYS A 409 -2.99 -16.69 12.69
C CYS A 409 -4.16 -17.62 13.01
N ILE A 410 -4.86 -17.43 14.13
CA ILE A 410 -6.05 -18.20 14.54
C ILE A 410 -5.75 -19.72 14.62
N ARG A 411 -4.48 -20.07 14.82
CA ARG A 411 -4.05 -21.46 15.04
C ARG A 411 -4.23 -21.85 16.50
N TYR A 412 -4.59 -23.10 16.74
CA TYR A 412 -4.73 -23.68 18.08
C TYR A 412 -3.47 -24.46 18.47
N LEU A 413 -3.04 -24.31 19.72
CA LEU A 413 -1.92 -25.05 20.26
C LEU A 413 -2.36 -26.47 20.62
N GLN A 414 -1.80 -27.45 19.91
CA GLN A 414 -1.81 -28.84 20.30
C GLN A 414 -0.52 -29.12 21.09
N PRO A 415 -0.61 -29.45 22.40
CA PRO A 415 0.57 -29.80 23.20
C PRO A 415 1.30 -31.02 22.60
N PRO A 416 2.64 -31.06 22.64
CA PRO A 416 3.53 -30.21 23.44
C PRO A 416 3.81 -28.81 22.89
N ASN A 417 4.05 -28.61 21.59
CA ASN A 417 4.40 -27.30 21.00
C ASN A 417 3.92 -27.09 19.54
N THR A 418 2.99 -27.91 19.05
CA THR A 418 2.54 -27.85 17.65
C THR A 418 1.32 -26.95 17.49
N TRP A 419 1.38 -25.98 16.58
CA TRP A 419 0.25 -25.11 16.26
C TRP A 419 -0.46 -25.61 15.00
N ILE A 420 -1.77 -25.88 15.10
CA ILE A 420 -2.57 -26.34 13.97
C ILE A 420 -3.59 -25.29 13.57
N SER A 421 -3.82 -25.14 12.26
CA SER A 421 -4.95 -24.35 11.78
C SER A 421 -6.20 -25.22 11.84
N ALA A 422 -7.26 -24.70 12.46
CA ALA A 422 -8.54 -25.38 12.59
C ALA A 422 -9.65 -24.34 12.53
N GLN A 423 -10.66 -24.59 11.69
CA GLN A 423 -11.85 -23.76 11.63
C GLN A 423 -12.75 -24.03 12.85
N LEU A 424 -13.64 -23.10 13.18
CA LEU A 424 -14.66 -23.33 14.21
C LEU A 424 -15.53 -24.53 13.82
N GLU A 425 -15.92 -25.32 14.81
CA GLU A 425 -16.71 -26.56 14.64
C GLU A 425 -16.11 -27.60 13.68
N SER A 426 -14.80 -27.52 13.39
CA SER A 426 -14.09 -28.47 12.53
C SER A 426 -13.67 -29.76 13.26
N ARG A 427 -13.44 -30.82 12.48
CA ARG A 427 -12.91 -32.11 12.97
C ARG A 427 -11.51 -31.96 13.59
N GLU A 428 -10.70 -31.07 13.03
CA GLU A 428 -9.35 -30.74 13.50
C GLU A 428 -9.41 -30.11 14.90
N LEU A 429 -10.33 -29.16 15.11
CA LEU A 429 -10.57 -28.55 16.42
C LEU A 429 -11.08 -29.58 17.43
N LEU A 430 -12.00 -30.46 17.01
CA LEU A 430 -12.50 -31.54 17.86
C LEU A 430 -11.36 -32.45 18.33
N THR A 431 -10.41 -32.75 17.44
CA THR A 431 -9.21 -33.54 17.76
C THR A 431 -8.36 -32.87 18.85
N VAL A 432 -8.20 -31.54 18.81
CA VAL A 432 -7.48 -30.78 19.85
C VAL A 432 -8.23 -30.84 21.18
N CYS A 433 -9.54 -30.65 21.17
CA CYS A 433 -10.40 -30.74 22.35
C CYS A 433 -10.30 -32.13 23.00
N LEU A 434 -10.45 -33.20 22.22
CA LEU A 434 -10.40 -34.58 22.72
C LEU A 434 -9.02 -34.93 23.30
N LYS A 435 -7.93 -34.53 22.64
CA LYS A 435 -6.55 -34.73 23.15
C LYS A 435 -6.28 -33.96 24.44
N ARG A 436 -7.02 -32.88 24.71
CA ARG A 436 -6.86 -32.08 25.92
C ARG A 436 -7.53 -32.69 27.15
N ILE A 437 -8.53 -33.53 26.95
CA ILE A 437 -9.27 -34.19 28.04
C ILE A 437 -8.42 -35.33 28.59
N LYS A 438 -8.03 -35.23 29.86
CA LYS A 438 -7.33 -36.30 30.57
C LYS A 438 -8.34 -37.41 30.93
N GLY A 439 -7.91 -38.66 30.81
CA GLY A 439 -8.72 -39.83 31.23
C GLY A 439 -9.66 -40.42 30.18
N LEU A 440 -9.93 -39.71 29.07
CA LEU A 440 -10.93 -40.14 28.07
C LEU A 440 -10.62 -41.49 27.41
N ASN A 441 -9.35 -41.82 27.14
CA ASN A 441 -8.95 -43.06 26.46
C ASN A 441 -8.53 -44.19 27.40
N LYS A 442 -8.49 -43.97 28.72
CA LYS A 442 -7.99 -44.96 29.68
C LYS A 442 -9.09 -45.71 30.40
N GLU A 443 -10.20 -45.06 30.73
CA GLU A 443 -11.22 -45.61 31.63
C GLU A 443 -12.61 -45.75 31.01
N VAL A 444 -12.84 -45.09 29.88
CA VAL A 444 -14.12 -45.07 29.17
C VAL A 444 -13.90 -45.16 27.67
N ARG A 445 -14.89 -45.68 26.95
CA ARG A 445 -14.92 -45.70 25.49
C ARG A 445 -15.73 -44.52 24.99
N LEU A 446 -15.15 -43.69 24.13
CA LEU A 446 -15.88 -42.62 23.45
C LEU A 446 -16.80 -43.23 22.38
N VAL A 447 -18.09 -42.91 22.43
CA VAL A 447 -19.10 -43.34 21.45
C VAL A 447 -19.34 -42.24 20.42
N ASP A 448 -19.58 -41.02 20.90
CA ASP A 448 -19.94 -39.88 20.08
C ASP A 448 -19.38 -38.58 20.69
N ALA A 449 -19.04 -37.62 19.82
CA ALA A 449 -18.54 -36.32 20.18
C ALA A 449 -19.03 -35.28 19.17
N GLY A 450 -19.67 -34.22 19.67
CA GLY A 450 -20.22 -33.15 18.84
C GLY A 450 -20.08 -31.79 19.49
N PHE A 451 -20.03 -30.74 18.67
CA PHE A 451 -20.06 -29.37 19.18
C PHE A 451 -21.46 -28.96 19.58
N ILE A 452 -21.54 -28.14 20.62
CA ILE A 452 -22.74 -27.36 20.94
C ILE A 452 -22.42 -25.94 20.57
N TRP A 453 -23.29 -25.35 19.74
CA TRP A 453 -23.13 -23.96 19.32
C TRP A 453 -22.99 -23.04 20.53
N THR A 454 -21.98 -22.20 20.49
CA THR A 454 -21.67 -21.18 21.49
C THR A 454 -21.41 -19.88 20.76
N GLU A 455 -21.83 -18.76 21.34
CA GLU A 455 -21.63 -17.44 20.74
C GLU A 455 -20.13 -17.16 20.49
N PRO A 456 -19.71 -16.74 19.29
CA PRO A 456 -18.30 -16.55 18.95
C PRO A 456 -17.54 -15.61 19.89
N HIS A 457 -18.20 -14.56 20.37
CA HIS A 457 -17.63 -13.57 21.31
C HIS A 457 -17.43 -14.10 22.72
N SER A 458 -18.05 -15.24 23.07
CA SER A 458 -17.98 -15.81 24.42
C SER A 458 -16.61 -16.41 24.76
N LYS A 459 -15.73 -16.61 23.75
CA LYS A 459 -14.44 -17.32 23.88
C LYS A 459 -14.56 -18.67 24.58
N ARG A 460 -15.69 -19.34 24.39
CA ARG A 460 -16.00 -20.65 24.96
C ARG A 460 -16.37 -21.59 23.83
N ILE A 461 -15.94 -22.84 23.92
CA ILE A 461 -16.33 -23.94 23.03
C ILE A 461 -16.92 -25.03 23.91
N LYS A 462 -18.14 -25.47 23.61
CA LYS A 462 -18.78 -26.57 24.32
C LYS A 462 -18.78 -27.82 23.44
N VAL A 463 -18.29 -28.92 24.00
CA VAL A 463 -18.28 -30.23 23.33
C VAL A 463 -19.15 -31.18 24.13
N LYS A 464 -20.17 -31.72 23.49
CA LYS A 464 -21.01 -32.80 24.01
C LYS A 464 -20.29 -34.12 23.76
N LEU A 465 -20.05 -34.88 24.81
CA LEU A 465 -19.39 -36.18 24.75
C LEU A 465 -20.32 -37.25 25.28
N THR A 466 -20.35 -38.36 24.56
CA THR A 466 -21.09 -39.55 24.92
C THR A 466 -20.08 -40.67 25.16
N VAL A 467 -19.97 -41.10 26.41
CA VAL A 467 -19.00 -42.11 26.84
C VAL A 467 -19.70 -43.36 27.34
N GLN A 468 -19.03 -44.49 27.17
CA GLN A 468 -19.50 -45.83 27.54
C GLN A 468 -18.47 -46.49 28.45
N LYS A 469 -18.91 -47.04 29.57
CA LYS A 469 -18.08 -47.81 30.51
C LYS A 469 -18.79 -49.11 30.86
N GLU A 470 -18.01 -50.18 31.01
CA GLU A 470 -18.52 -51.41 31.63
C GLU A 470 -18.53 -51.22 33.15
N VAL A 471 -19.70 -51.43 33.75
CA VAL A 471 -19.96 -51.34 35.17
C VAL A 471 -20.27 -52.75 35.67
N ALA A 472 -19.72 -53.11 36.84
CA ALA A 472 -19.91 -54.37 37.59
C ALA A 472 -20.58 -55.54 36.81
N GLN A 473 -19.77 -56.52 36.38
CA GLN A 473 -20.19 -57.78 35.74
C GLN A 473 -20.90 -57.60 34.38
N GLY A 474 -20.28 -56.92 33.41
CA GLY A 474 -20.76 -56.91 32.01
C GLY A 474 -21.86 -55.90 31.67
N ALA A 475 -22.38 -55.15 32.64
CA ALA A 475 -23.41 -54.15 32.37
C ALA A 475 -22.80 -52.89 31.75
N ILE A 476 -23.20 -52.56 30.51
CA ILE A 476 -22.69 -51.40 29.79
C ILE A 476 -23.54 -50.17 30.15
N LEU A 477 -22.90 -49.12 30.67
CA LEU A 477 -23.54 -47.84 30.97
C LEU A 477 -23.02 -46.75 30.03
N GLN A 478 -23.96 -46.02 29.40
CA GLN A 478 -23.68 -44.87 28.55
C GLN A 478 -24.14 -43.59 29.25
N GLN A 479 -23.26 -42.60 29.31
CA GLN A 479 -23.56 -41.28 29.87
C GLN A 479 -23.11 -40.17 28.93
N THR A 480 -23.88 -39.09 28.93
CA THR A 480 -23.64 -37.90 28.11
C THR A 480 -23.35 -36.72 29.03
N PHE A 481 -22.27 -36.00 28.76
CA PHE A 481 -21.90 -34.80 29.50
C PHE A 481 -21.30 -33.75 28.56
N ILE A 482 -21.24 -32.52 29.04
CA ILE A 482 -20.71 -31.38 28.28
C ILE A 482 -19.39 -30.97 28.91
N VAL A 483 -18.37 -30.82 28.07
CA VAL A 483 -17.09 -30.23 28.45
C VAL A 483 -17.03 -28.81 27.90
N GLU A 484 -16.75 -27.85 28.77
CA GLU A 484 -16.60 -26.45 28.43
C GLU A 484 -15.12 -26.07 28.33
N PHE A 485 -14.68 -25.66 27.14
CA PHE A 485 -13.34 -25.16 26.89
C PHE A 485 -13.34 -23.63 26.86
N THR A 486 -12.46 -23.01 27.63
CA THR A 486 -12.19 -21.57 27.57
C THR A 486 -10.99 -21.30 26.66
N ILE A 487 -11.15 -20.36 25.73
CA ILE A 487 -10.10 -19.96 24.78
C ILE A 487 -9.25 -18.84 25.40
N PHE A 488 -7.96 -19.11 25.55
CA PHE A 488 -6.95 -18.15 25.90
C PHE A 488 -6.14 -17.74 24.68
N ASN A 489 -5.85 -16.45 24.63
CA ASN A 489 -5.19 -15.78 23.53
C ASN A 489 -3.67 -15.76 23.78
N GLN A 490 -2.89 -16.45 22.95
CA GLN A 490 -1.42 -16.51 23.06
C GLN A 490 -0.77 -16.40 21.68
N ILE A 491 0.19 -15.50 21.50
CA ILE A 491 0.92 -15.36 20.23
C ILE A 491 1.80 -16.61 20.02
N CYS A 492 1.72 -17.24 18.85
CA CYS A 492 2.59 -18.37 18.52
C CYS A 492 3.99 -17.89 18.16
N ASP A 493 5.00 -18.74 18.36
CA ASP A 493 6.40 -18.41 18.09
C ASP A 493 6.63 -17.89 16.67
N ASP A 494 5.91 -18.41 15.67
CA ASP A 494 6.03 -17.94 14.28
C ASP A 494 5.53 -16.50 14.13
N CYS A 495 4.35 -16.19 14.67
CA CYS A 495 3.78 -14.84 14.62
C CYS A 495 4.58 -13.85 15.48
N GLN A 496 5.13 -14.29 16.60
CA GLN A 496 6.00 -13.49 17.45
C GLN A 496 7.30 -13.14 16.72
N ARG A 497 7.86 -14.07 15.94
CA ARG A 497 9.03 -13.80 15.09
C ARG A 497 8.74 -12.83 13.96
N VAL A 498 7.57 -12.93 13.31
CA VAL A 498 7.18 -11.99 12.24
C VAL A 498 6.95 -10.57 12.79
N GLU A 499 6.49 -10.42 14.04
CA GLU A 499 6.39 -9.10 14.69
C GLU A 499 7.73 -8.50 15.11
N ALA A 500 8.75 -9.33 15.31
CA ALA A 500 10.08 -8.82 15.56
C ALA A 500 10.59 -8.13 14.28
N LYS A 501 10.77 -6.80 14.35
CA LYS A 501 11.36 -6.01 13.27
C LYS A 501 12.66 -6.68 12.82
N ASP A 502 12.79 -6.91 11.51
CA ASP A 502 13.95 -7.50 10.82
C ASP A 502 14.15 -9.03 10.92
N TYR A 503 13.14 -9.81 11.34
CA TYR A 503 13.22 -11.27 11.25
C TYR A 503 13.00 -11.79 9.82
N TRP A 504 14.05 -12.39 9.24
CA TRP A 504 14.02 -13.11 7.97
C TRP A 504 14.98 -14.30 8.01
N LYS A 505 14.61 -15.38 7.32
CA LYS A 505 15.49 -16.56 7.11
C LYS A 505 16.06 -16.62 5.72
N ALA A 506 15.31 -16.18 4.70
CA ALA A 506 15.78 -16.12 3.33
C ALA A 506 15.62 -14.71 2.77
N LEU A 507 16.62 -14.27 2.01
CA LEU A 507 16.68 -13.00 1.31
C LEU A 507 16.97 -13.28 -0.15
N VAL A 508 16.14 -12.74 -1.04
CA VAL A 508 16.36 -12.79 -2.50
C VAL A 508 16.64 -11.37 -2.98
N GLN A 509 17.86 -11.14 -3.45
CA GLN A 509 18.32 -9.85 -3.95
C GLN A 509 18.31 -9.87 -5.47
N VAL A 510 17.41 -9.11 -6.08
CA VAL A 510 17.34 -8.97 -7.53
C VAL A 510 18.12 -7.74 -7.94
N ARG A 511 19.10 -7.89 -8.83
CA ARG A 511 19.95 -6.80 -9.32
C ARG A 511 20.05 -6.82 -10.84
N GLN A 512 20.08 -5.62 -11.43
CA GLN A 512 20.40 -5.45 -12.84
C GLN A 512 21.37 -4.28 -12.99
N ARG A 513 22.46 -4.51 -13.70
CA ARG A 513 23.51 -3.51 -13.94
C ARG A 513 23.26 -2.79 -15.26
N THR A 514 22.18 -2.02 -15.33
CA THR A 514 21.79 -1.26 -16.52
C THR A 514 21.53 0.21 -16.17
N SER A 515 21.60 1.08 -17.17
CA SER A 515 21.35 2.52 -17.04
C SER A 515 19.86 2.87 -16.95
N HIS A 516 18.97 2.00 -17.44
CA HIS A 516 17.53 2.23 -17.49
C HIS A 516 16.74 0.96 -17.11
N LYS A 517 15.62 1.14 -16.39
CA LYS A 517 14.98 0.06 -15.62
C LYS A 517 13.75 -0.58 -16.29
N LYS A 518 13.63 -0.55 -17.63
CA LYS A 518 12.46 -1.07 -18.36
C LYS A 518 12.11 -2.53 -18.02
N THR A 519 13.12 -3.40 -18.01
CA THR A 519 12.99 -4.82 -17.63
C THR A 519 12.52 -5.01 -16.20
N PHE A 520 12.89 -4.12 -15.27
CA PHE A 520 12.41 -4.14 -13.88
C PHE A 520 10.93 -3.77 -13.78
N PHE A 521 10.47 -2.78 -14.53
CA PHE A 521 9.03 -2.44 -14.59
C PHE A 521 8.22 -3.60 -15.18
N TYR A 522 8.72 -4.22 -16.24
CA TYR A 522 8.09 -5.42 -16.79
C TYR A 522 8.06 -6.59 -15.78
N LEU A 523 9.17 -6.82 -15.07
CA LEU A 523 9.25 -7.85 -14.03
C LEU A 523 8.26 -7.60 -12.88
N GLU A 524 8.12 -6.34 -12.44
CA GLU A 524 7.13 -5.96 -11.42
C GLU A 524 5.70 -6.35 -11.84
N GLN A 525 5.33 -6.06 -13.09
CA GLN A 525 4.00 -6.41 -13.60
C GLN A 525 3.77 -7.92 -13.68
N LEU A 526 4.81 -8.69 -14.03
CA LEU A 526 4.74 -10.16 -14.02
C LEU A 526 4.61 -10.72 -12.60
N LEU A 527 5.31 -10.15 -11.63
CA LEU A 527 5.21 -10.53 -10.22
C LEU A 527 3.81 -10.27 -9.66
N LEU A 528 3.17 -9.16 -10.06
CA LEU A 528 1.80 -8.83 -9.70
C LEU A 528 0.79 -9.74 -10.40
N LYS A 529 0.94 -9.97 -11.71
CA LYS A 529 0.04 -10.82 -12.51
C LYS A 529 -0.02 -12.26 -11.99
N HIS A 530 1.12 -12.83 -11.61
CA HIS A 530 1.20 -14.20 -11.09
C HIS A 530 1.13 -14.29 -9.56
N ASN A 531 0.98 -13.16 -8.86
CA ASN A 531 0.99 -13.07 -7.40
C ASN A 531 2.19 -13.78 -6.73
N ALA A 532 3.36 -13.74 -7.37
CA ALA A 532 4.55 -14.48 -6.95
C ALA A 532 5.23 -13.89 -5.70
N HIS A 533 4.81 -12.68 -5.29
CA HIS A 533 5.35 -11.94 -4.15
C HIS A 533 4.54 -12.14 -2.85
N ALA A 534 3.45 -12.92 -2.87
CA ALA A 534 2.52 -13.08 -1.75
C ALA A 534 3.17 -13.63 -0.46
N ASP A 535 4.18 -14.51 -0.60
CA ASP A 535 4.91 -15.10 0.54
C ASP A 535 5.98 -14.16 1.11
N ALA A 536 6.26 -13.02 0.47
CA ALA A 536 7.29 -12.09 0.92
C ALA A 536 6.82 -11.32 2.16
N SER A 537 7.63 -11.31 3.21
CA SER A 537 7.32 -10.58 4.44
C SER A 537 7.58 -9.08 4.30
N ASN A 538 8.58 -8.71 3.50
CA ASN A 538 8.95 -7.33 3.25
C ASN A 538 9.63 -7.23 1.87
N ILE A 539 9.44 -6.11 1.18
CA ILE A 539 10.07 -5.77 -0.10
C ILE A 539 10.73 -4.40 0.08
N LYS A 540 12.06 -4.34 -0.07
CA LYS A 540 12.82 -3.09 0.04
C LYS A 540 13.47 -2.74 -1.30
N GLN A 541 13.40 -1.47 -1.68
CA GLN A 541 14.13 -0.98 -2.84
C GLN A 541 15.56 -0.62 -2.46
N VAL A 542 16.53 -1.14 -3.21
CA VAL A 542 17.96 -0.91 -2.97
C VAL A 542 18.60 -0.44 -4.28
N HIS A 543 19.76 0.20 -4.21
CA HIS A 543 20.50 0.62 -5.41
C HIS A 543 20.69 -0.56 -6.39
N GLY A 544 20.18 -0.38 -7.62
CA GLY A 544 20.26 -1.38 -8.69
C GLY A 544 19.22 -2.51 -8.63
N GLY A 545 18.23 -2.48 -7.73
CA GLY A 545 17.12 -3.44 -7.78
C GLY A 545 16.26 -3.54 -6.51
N LEU A 546 15.82 -4.75 -6.17
CA LEU A 546 14.85 -5.05 -5.10
C LEU A 546 15.34 -6.18 -4.19
N ASP A 547 15.03 -6.09 -2.91
CA ASP A 547 15.31 -7.11 -1.91
C ASP A 547 13.99 -7.68 -1.35
N PHE A 548 13.77 -8.97 -1.54
CA PHE A 548 12.61 -9.71 -1.04
C PHE A 548 13.01 -10.52 0.19
N TYR A 549 12.33 -10.26 1.30
CA TYR A 549 12.54 -10.96 2.57
C TYR A 549 11.50 -12.06 2.75
N PHE A 550 11.96 -13.23 3.20
CA PHE A 550 11.11 -14.41 3.43
C PHE A 550 11.36 -15.01 4.82
N ALA A 551 10.27 -15.44 5.46
CA ALA A 551 10.31 -16.15 6.73
C ALA A 551 10.80 -17.61 6.58
N GLU A 552 10.58 -18.21 5.40
CA GLU A 552 10.99 -19.57 5.07
C GLU A 552 11.91 -19.62 3.85
N GLN A 553 12.82 -20.60 3.81
CA GLN A 553 13.73 -20.78 2.68
C GLN A 553 13.01 -21.24 1.40
N ASN A 554 12.00 -22.09 1.55
CA ASN A 554 11.28 -22.66 0.41
C ASN A 554 10.53 -21.60 -0.38
N SER A 555 9.89 -20.63 0.29
CA SER A 555 9.24 -19.50 -0.39
C SER A 555 10.22 -18.65 -1.18
N GLY A 556 11.40 -18.37 -0.64
CA GLY A 556 12.47 -17.68 -1.38
C GLY A 556 12.93 -18.46 -2.61
N ARG A 557 13.05 -19.79 -2.52
CA ARG A 557 13.41 -20.64 -3.66
C ARG A 557 12.34 -20.66 -4.75
N LYS A 558 11.06 -20.69 -4.39
CA LYS A 558 9.96 -20.59 -5.36
C LYS A 558 10.05 -19.29 -6.18
N LEU A 559 10.40 -18.17 -5.54
CA LEU A 559 10.60 -16.90 -6.25
C LEU A 559 11.79 -16.98 -7.22
N VAL A 560 12.91 -17.59 -6.81
CA VAL A 560 14.10 -17.79 -7.67
C VAL A 560 13.75 -18.64 -8.90
N ASP A 561 13.01 -19.73 -8.70
CA ASP A 561 12.58 -20.62 -9.79
C ASP A 561 11.64 -19.89 -10.76
N PHE A 562 10.71 -19.08 -10.23
CA PHE A 562 9.84 -18.21 -11.04
C PHE A 562 10.64 -17.21 -11.87
N LEU A 563 11.58 -16.48 -11.25
CA LEU A 563 12.39 -15.47 -11.94
C LEU A 563 13.24 -16.08 -13.06
N THR A 564 13.80 -17.26 -12.84
CA THR A 564 14.58 -18.00 -13.85
C THR A 564 13.74 -18.44 -15.05
N CYS A 565 12.42 -18.64 -14.87
CA CYS A 565 11.52 -18.99 -15.96
C CYS A 565 11.09 -17.78 -16.79
N VAL A 566 11.08 -16.58 -16.22
CA VAL A 566 10.45 -15.39 -16.84
C VAL A 566 11.49 -14.42 -17.42
N VAL A 567 12.67 -14.30 -16.81
CA VAL A 567 13.71 -13.33 -17.17
C VAL A 567 15.07 -14.03 -17.30
N PRO A 568 15.99 -13.60 -18.18
CA PRO A 568 17.29 -14.22 -18.30
C PRO A 568 18.14 -13.73 -17.13
N CYS A 569 18.37 -14.59 -16.16
CA CYS A 569 19.19 -14.28 -15.00
C CYS A 569 20.13 -15.45 -14.65
N ARG A 570 21.16 -15.13 -13.87
CA ARG A 570 21.92 -16.10 -13.09
C ARG A 570 21.68 -15.85 -11.61
N PHE A 571 21.83 -16.88 -10.79
CA PHE A 571 21.72 -16.73 -9.35
C PHE A 571 22.83 -17.45 -8.60
N GLU A 572 23.21 -16.88 -7.45
CA GLU A 572 24.18 -17.44 -6.53
C GLU A 572 23.59 -17.48 -5.13
N THR A 573 23.71 -18.61 -4.43
CA THR A 573 23.18 -18.80 -3.08
C THR A 573 24.31 -18.85 -2.06
N SER A 574 24.19 -18.08 -0.98
CA SER A 574 25.09 -18.10 0.17
C SER A 574 24.31 -18.32 1.46
N LYS A 575 24.99 -18.82 2.50
CA LYS A 575 24.38 -19.01 3.82
C LYS A 575 25.30 -18.48 4.93
N ARG A 576 24.70 -17.86 5.93
CA ARG A 576 25.37 -17.34 7.13
C ARG A 576 24.82 -18.04 8.36
N LEU A 577 25.69 -18.64 9.18
CA LEU A 577 25.29 -19.23 10.45
C LEU A 577 24.95 -18.11 11.45
N ILE A 578 23.79 -18.21 12.10
CA ILE A 578 23.36 -17.30 13.17
C ILE A 578 23.65 -17.95 14.52
N SER A 579 23.14 -19.17 14.71
CA SER A 579 23.24 -19.90 15.95
C SER A 579 23.26 -21.40 15.70
N HIS A 580 23.81 -22.14 16.64
CA HIS A 580 23.86 -23.60 16.63
C HIS A 580 23.45 -24.09 18.02
N ASP A 581 22.44 -24.95 18.07
CA ASP A 581 22.05 -25.63 19.30
C ASP A 581 22.84 -26.94 19.41
N ILE A 582 23.77 -26.98 20.36
CA ILE A 582 24.66 -28.12 20.62
C ILE A 582 23.92 -29.35 21.15
N HIS A 583 22.73 -29.19 21.74
CA HIS A 583 21.98 -30.29 22.33
C HIS A 583 21.14 -31.02 21.29
N SER A 584 20.63 -30.29 20.30
CA SER A 584 19.81 -30.84 19.21
C SER A 584 20.57 -30.98 17.88
N ASN A 585 21.82 -30.50 17.79
CA ASN A 585 22.58 -30.36 16.54
C ASN A 585 21.80 -29.63 15.43
N ILE A 586 20.94 -28.68 15.83
CA ILE A 586 20.15 -27.86 14.91
C ILE A 586 20.91 -26.55 14.66
N TYR A 587 21.13 -26.25 13.39
CA TYR A 587 21.77 -25.02 12.95
C TYR A 587 20.73 -24.03 12.41
N ASN A 588 20.85 -22.78 12.83
CA ASN A 588 20.03 -21.69 12.34
C ASN A 588 20.84 -20.85 11.34
N TYR A 589 20.48 -20.93 10.06
CA TYR A 589 21.15 -20.20 8.98
C TYR A 589 20.23 -19.10 8.41
N LYS A 590 20.83 -17.98 8.02
CA LYS A 590 20.23 -17.07 7.04
C LYS A 590 20.73 -17.41 5.65
N TYR A 591 19.83 -17.46 4.67
CA TYR A 591 20.13 -17.72 3.27
C TYR A 591 20.00 -16.43 2.47
N THR A 592 21.00 -16.12 1.66
CA THR A 592 20.96 -14.99 0.74
C THR A 592 21.15 -15.51 -0.67
N THR A 593 20.20 -15.22 -1.56
CA THR A 593 20.27 -15.55 -2.97
C THR A 593 20.38 -14.26 -3.76
N LEU A 594 21.52 -14.07 -4.43
CA LEU A 594 21.73 -12.95 -5.34
C LEU A 594 21.30 -13.39 -6.74
N ILE A 595 20.37 -12.66 -7.34
CA ILE A 595 19.92 -12.84 -8.72
C ILE A 595 20.43 -11.65 -9.53
N GLU A 596 21.22 -11.94 -10.56
CA GLU A 596 21.72 -10.95 -11.52
C GLU A 596 21.01 -11.15 -12.86
N ILE A 597 20.19 -10.15 -13.21
CA ILE A 597 19.52 -10.07 -14.52
C ILE A 597 20.52 -9.56 -15.55
N VAL A 598 20.41 -10.05 -16.78
CA VAL A 598 21.24 -9.60 -17.89
C VAL A 598 21.17 -8.08 -18.08
N PRO A 599 22.31 -7.38 -18.23
CA PRO A 599 22.37 -5.92 -18.40
C PRO A 599 22.07 -5.47 -19.84
N VAL A 600 21.04 -6.03 -20.47
CA VAL A 600 20.55 -5.65 -21.80
C VAL A 600 19.03 -5.52 -21.72
N CYS A 601 18.51 -4.42 -22.25
CA CYS A 601 17.10 -4.10 -22.27
C CYS A 601 16.58 -3.99 -23.71
N LYS A 602 15.26 -3.87 -23.84
CA LYS A 602 14.61 -3.61 -25.13
C LYS A 602 15.10 -2.27 -25.71
N ASP A 603 15.33 -2.26 -27.02
CA ASP A 603 15.82 -1.14 -27.84
C ASP A 603 17.31 -0.79 -27.65
N ASP A 604 18.06 -1.58 -26.87
CA ASP A 604 19.51 -1.43 -26.76
C ASP A 604 20.23 -1.95 -28.01
N ILE A 605 21.30 -1.27 -28.40
CA ILE A 605 22.18 -1.69 -29.50
C ILE A 605 23.37 -2.43 -28.91
N VAL A 606 23.62 -3.64 -29.37
CA VAL A 606 24.68 -4.52 -28.87
C VAL A 606 25.68 -4.86 -29.97
N CYS A 607 26.96 -4.95 -29.60
CA CYS A 607 28.02 -5.47 -30.46
C CYS A 607 28.28 -6.92 -30.12
N LEU A 608 28.25 -7.80 -31.13
CA LEU A 608 28.68 -9.18 -31.00
C LEU A 608 30.09 -9.33 -31.55
N SER A 609 30.96 -10.02 -30.81
CA SER A 609 32.29 -10.39 -31.31
C SER A 609 32.19 -11.30 -32.54
N LYS A 610 33.23 -11.33 -33.38
CA LYS A 610 33.30 -12.21 -34.57
C LYS A 610 33.03 -13.68 -34.25
N LYS A 611 33.42 -14.15 -33.07
CA LYS A 611 33.18 -15.54 -32.63
C LYS A 611 31.72 -15.79 -32.29
N GLN A 612 31.08 -14.87 -31.57
CA GLN A 612 29.66 -14.94 -31.22
C GLN A 612 28.78 -14.85 -32.45
N SER A 613 29.04 -13.88 -33.33
CA SER A 613 28.34 -13.71 -34.60
C SER A 613 28.32 -15.02 -35.42
N LYS A 614 29.47 -15.69 -35.56
CA LYS A 614 29.57 -16.99 -36.23
C LYS A 614 28.81 -18.11 -35.53
N HIS A 615 28.85 -18.15 -34.18
CA HIS A 615 28.12 -19.15 -33.40
C HIS A 615 26.61 -19.00 -33.55
N LEU A 616 26.12 -17.77 -33.59
CA LEU A 616 24.71 -17.38 -33.76
C LEU A 616 24.26 -17.39 -35.24
N GLY A 617 24.85 -18.32 -36.01
CA GLY A 617 24.53 -18.54 -37.42
C GLY A 617 24.96 -17.39 -38.34
N ASN A 618 26.09 -16.74 -38.06
CA ASN A 618 26.63 -15.65 -38.86
C ASN A 618 25.69 -14.42 -38.94
N ILE A 619 25.11 -14.06 -37.80
CA ILE A 619 24.36 -12.80 -37.63
C ILE A 619 25.30 -11.59 -37.73
N GLY A 620 24.81 -10.43 -38.18
CA GLY A 620 25.60 -9.19 -38.24
C GLY A 620 26.24 -8.82 -36.89
N PRO A 621 27.35 -8.04 -36.92
CA PRO A 621 28.07 -7.64 -35.71
C PRO A 621 27.26 -6.68 -34.82
N ILE A 622 26.43 -5.83 -35.41
CA ILE A 622 25.59 -4.90 -34.68
C ILE A 622 24.16 -5.40 -34.72
N CYS A 623 23.59 -5.62 -33.53
CA CYS A 623 22.23 -6.10 -33.37
C CYS A 623 21.44 -5.17 -32.44
N ILE A 624 20.12 -5.16 -32.60
CA ILE A 624 19.20 -4.46 -31.73
C ILE A 624 18.50 -5.48 -30.84
N CYS A 625 18.35 -5.20 -29.55
CA CYS A 625 17.56 -6.03 -28.67
C CYS A 625 16.07 -5.75 -28.87
N SER A 626 15.37 -6.64 -29.57
CA SER A 626 13.94 -6.47 -29.88
C SER A 626 13.04 -6.75 -28.67
N ARG A 627 13.37 -7.78 -27.89
CA ARG A 627 12.61 -8.14 -26.68
C ARG A 627 13.44 -8.96 -25.69
N VAL A 628 13.12 -8.81 -24.41
CA VAL A 628 13.72 -9.58 -23.31
C VAL A 628 12.60 -10.35 -22.60
N THR A 629 12.69 -11.67 -22.64
CA THR A 629 11.77 -12.60 -21.93
C THR A 629 12.62 -13.63 -21.19
N GLN A 630 12.31 -14.93 -21.22
CA GLN A 630 13.24 -15.97 -20.73
C GLN A 630 14.58 -15.95 -21.49
N ASN A 631 14.52 -15.63 -22.80
CA ASN A 631 15.67 -15.43 -23.67
C ASN A 631 15.71 -13.98 -24.17
N ILE A 632 16.90 -13.54 -24.56
CA ILE A 632 17.15 -12.24 -25.18
C ILE A 632 16.99 -12.42 -26.68
N TYR A 633 16.16 -11.63 -27.34
CA TYR A 633 15.99 -11.72 -28.79
C TYR A 633 16.72 -10.55 -29.44
N LEU A 634 17.73 -10.89 -30.24
CA LEU A 634 18.45 -9.93 -31.06
C LEU A 634 17.90 -9.95 -32.48
N ILE A 635 17.77 -8.76 -33.07
CA ILE A 635 17.44 -8.58 -34.48
C ILE A 635 18.59 -7.84 -35.17
N ASP A 636 19.02 -8.35 -36.31
CA ASP A 636 19.94 -7.64 -37.18
C ASP A 636 19.14 -6.68 -38.09
N PRO A 637 19.38 -5.36 -38.02
CA PRO A 637 18.62 -4.38 -38.79
C PRO A 637 18.85 -4.48 -40.30
N GLN A 638 19.99 -5.02 -40.75
CA GLN A 638 20.34 -5.11 -42.17
C GLN A 638 19.85 -6.41 -42.82
N THR A 639 19.63 -7.47 -42.05
CA THR A 639 19.28 -8.79 -42.58
C THR A 639 17.94 -9.35 -42.07
N LEU A 640 17.29 -8.70 -41.10
CA LEU A 640 16.08 -9.19 -40.41
C LEU A 640 16.22 -10.54 -39.71
N LYS A 641 17.45 -11.04 -39.55
CA LYS A 641 17.71 -12.26 -38.81
C LYS A 641 17.38 -12.04 -37.33
N VAL A 642 16.63 -12.96 -36.74
CA VAL A 642 16.31 -12.93 -35.30
C VAL A 642 16.89 -14.17 -34.62
N GLU A 643 17.72 -13.95 -33.61
CA GLU A 643 18.34 -15.03 -32.86
C GLU A 643 18.03 -14.90 -31.34
N PRO A 644 17.47 -15.94 -30.71
CA PRO A 644 17.28 -15.99 -29.26
C PRO A 644 18.55 -16.45 -28.54
N ILE A 645 19.06 -15.63 -27.62
CA ILE A 645 20.19 -15.95 -26.75
C ILE A 645 19.68 -16.37 -25.36
N SER A 646 20.11 -17.55 -24.91
CA SER A 646 19.79 -18.06 -23.58
C SER A 646 20.65 -17.39 -22.48
N SER A 647 20.16 -17.38 -21.24
CA SER A 647 20.93 -16.88 -20.08
C SER A 647 22.30 -17.56 -19.96
N SER A 648 22.36 -18.89 -20.11
CA SER A 648 23.60 -19.66 -20.02
C SER A 648 24.61 -19.29 -21.12
N GLU A 649 24.15 -18.95 -22.30
CA GLU A 649 25.01 -18.58 -23.43
C GLU A 649 25.55 -17.16 -23.27
N PHE A 650 24.69 -16.23 -22.82
CA PHE A 650 25.08 -14.88 -22.48
C PHE A 650 26.19 -14.87 -21.42
N TRP A 651 26.05 -15.59 -20.31
CA TRP A 651 27.05 -15.57 -19.24
C TRP A 651 28.35 -16.31 -19.57
N ARG A 652 28.38 -17.14 -20.62
CA ARG A 652 29.63 -17.74 -21.14
C ARG A 652 30.47 -16.73 -21.91
N SER A 653 29.81 -15.84 -22.65
CA SER A 653 30.43 -14.77 -23.42
C SER A 653 29.61 -13.50 -23.27
N PRO A 654 29.79 -12.74 -22.18
CA PRO A 654 28.98 -11.57 -21.91
C PRO A 654 29.32 -10.44 -22.87
N PHE A 655 28.29 -9.68 -23.26
CA PHE A 655 28.41 -8.45 -24.04
C PHE A 655 27.58 -7.36 -23.37
N SER A 656 27.94 -6.09 -23.61
CA SER A 656 27.23 -4.92 -23.09
C SER A 656 26.52 -4.17 -24.21
N SER A 657 25.55 -3.34 -23.84
CA SER A 657 24.98 -2.35 -24.75
C SER A 657 26.06 -1.33 -25.14
N ILE A 658 26.19 -1.07 -26.45
CA ILE A 658 26.97 0.04 -27.01
C ILE A 658 26.24 1.37 -26.74
N CYS A 659 24.92 1.34 -26.94
CA CYS A 659 24.06 2.50 -26.92
C CYS A 659 22.76 2.16 -26.21
N ASP A 660 22.55 2.83 -25.08
CA ASP A 660 21.27 2.82 -24.38
C ASP A 660 20.27 3.76 -25.06
N SER A 661 18.98 3.54 -24.81
CA SER A 661 17.89 4.42 -25.30
C SER A 661 18.10 5.93 -25.05
N LYS A 662 18.89 6.30 -24.04
CA LYS A 662 19.20 7.69 -23.68
C LYS A 662 20.10 8.42 -24.69
N HIS A 663 20.92 7.69 -25.44
CA HIS A 663 21.87 8.24 -26.41
C HIS A 663 21.35 8.20 -27.84
N LEU A 664 20.12 7.73 -28.05
CA LEU A 664 19.48 7.79 -29.35
C LEU A 664 19.18 9.25 -29.72
N VAL A 665 19.31 9.56 -31.01
CA VAL A 665 19.06 10.88 -31.61
C VAL A 665 17.83 10.82 -32.49
N GLU A 666 17.10 11.94 -32.57
CA GLU A 666 15.91 12.07 -33.42
C GLU A 666 16.32 12.34 -34.88
N TYR A 667 15.72 11.57 -35.79
CA TYR A 667 15.83 11.69 -37.23
C TYR A 667 14.44 11.85 -37.85
N ILE A 668 14.37 12.55 -38.97
CA ILE A 668 13.18 12.67 -39.81
C ILE A 668 13.39 11.79 -41.04
N VAL A 669 12.38 11.00 -41.37
CA VAL A 669 12.37 10.15 -42.55
C VAL A 669 12.04 11.00 -43.77
N CYS A 670 12.94 11.03 -44.75
CA CYS A 670 12.75 11.73 -46.02
C CYS A 670 12.02 10.85 -47.03
N ASP A 671 12.45 9.59 -47.16
CA ASP A 671 11.90 8.63 -48.12
C ASP A 671 12.11 7.18 -47.65
N VAL A 672 11.25 6.27 -48.09
CA VAL A 672 11.23 4.84 -47.67
C VAL A 672 11.02 3.94 -48.88
N ASN A 673 12.02 3.11 -49.18
CA ASN A 673 11.98 2.11 -50.24
C ASN A 673 11.98 0.69 -49.63
N VAL A 674 10.82 0.04 -49.60
CA VAL A 674 10.70 -1.34 -49.10
C VAL A 674 11.38 -2.30 -50.07
N LEU A 675 12.28 -3.15 -49.56
CA LEU A 675 13.07 -4.07 -50.37
C LEU A 675 12.30 -5.37 -50.64
N ASP A 676 12.16 -5.69 -51.94
CA ASP A 676 11.53 -6.91 -52.42
C ASP A 676 12.32 -8.17 -52.04
N SER A 677 11.62 -9.31 -51.99
CA SER A 677 12.21 -10.61 -51.63
C SER A 677 13.45 -11.02 -52.46
N THR A 678 13.60 -10.48 -53.68
CA THR A 678 14.74 -10.73 -54.58
C THR A 678 15.97 -9.88 -54.29
N SER A 679 15.83 -8.70 -53.67
CA SER A 679 16.94 -7.80 -53.33
C SER A 679 17.45 -8.01 -51.89
N LYS A 680 16.80 -8.90 -51.13
CA LYS A 680 17.24 -9.25 -49.77
C LYS A 680 18.52 -10.09 -49.80
N PRO A 681 19.49 -9.82 -48.91
CA PRO A 681 20.62 -10.72 -48.73
C PRO A 681 20.13 -12.11 -48.34
N HIS A 682 20.72 -13.16 -48.89
CA HIS A 682 20.34 -14.54 -48.54
C HIS A 682 20.73 -14.83 -47.09
N VAL A 683 19.76 -14.98 -46.21
CA VAL A 683 19.99 -15.23 -44.78
C VAL A 683 19.75 -16.70 -44.45
N TYR A 684 20.71 -17.32 -43.77
CA TYR A 684 20.54 -18.65 -43.19
C TYR A 684 19.97 -18.52 -41.77
N GLY A 685 18.73 -18.95 -41.54
CA GLY A 685 18.11 -18.96 -40.21
C GLY A 685 16.67 -18.50 -40.19
N LYS A 686 16.17 -18.13 -39.00
CA LYS A 686 14.81 -17.62 -38.81
C LYS A 686 14.77 -16.11 -39.08
N GLU A 687 13.96 -15.72 -40.05
CA GLU A 687 13.64 -14.32 -40.33
C GLU A 687 12.43 -13.85 -39.52
N SER A 688 12.42 -12.56 -39.17
CA SER A 688 11.27 -11.96 -38.51
C SER A 688 10.07 -11.87 -39.46
N GLN A 689 8.91 -12.37 -39.03
CA GLN A 689 7.65 -12.23 -39.78
C GLN A 689 6.91 -10.92 -39.49
N LYS A 690 7.33 -10.19 -38.44
CA LYS A 690 6.73 -8.90 -38.04
C LYS A 690 7.28 -7.73 -38.86
N HIS A 691 8.56 -7.79 -39.20
CA HIS A 691 9.32 -6.68 -39.74
C HIS A 691 9.47 -6.78 -41.26
N ALA A 692 9.53 -5.62 -41.93
CA ALA A 692 9.86 -5.53 -43.34
C ALA A 692 11.14 -4.70 -43.50
N LEU A 693 12.01 -5.15 -44.39
CA LEU A 693 13.31 -4.54 -44.63
C LEU A 693 13.10 -3.42 -45.65
N ALA A 694 13.55 -2.21 -45.33
CA ALA A 694 13.47 -1.06 -46.22
C ALA A 694 14.76 -0.27 -46.21
N GLU A 695 15.13 0.27 -47.37
CA GLU A 695 16.13 1.31 -47.50
C GLU A 695 15.45 2.66 -47.17
N VAL A 696 16.00 3.36 -46.19
CA VAL A 696 15.41 4.57 -45.62
C VAL A 696 16.40 5.72 -45.75
N PHE A 697 15.91 6.84 -46.30
CA PHE A 697 16.63 8.10 -46.33
C PHE A 697 16.23 8.92 -45.12
N VAL A 698 17.19 9.30 -44.29
CA VAL A 698 16.94 10.04 -43.05
C VAL A 698 17.84 11.27 -42.92
N MET A 699 17.34 12.27 -42.24
CA MET A 699 18.08 13.46 -41.84
C MET A 699 17.95 13.69 -40.34
N LYS A 700 18.97 14.25 -39.69
CA LYS A 700 18.88 14.58 -38.26
C LYS A 700 17.90 15.73 -38.03
N SER A 701 17.01 15.58 -37.05
CA SER A 701 16.02 16.62 -36.72
C SER A 701 16.67 17.95 -36.33
N SER A 702 17.84 17.92 -35.68
CA SER A 702 18.56 19.12 -35.24
C SER A 702 19.29 19.88 -36.35
N GLU A 703 19.51 19.25 -37.51
CA GLU A 703 20.31 19.81 -38.61
C GLU A 703 19.44 20.30 -39.78
N ILE A 704 18.11 20.14 -39.68
CA ILE A 704 17.16 20.55 -40.70
C ILE A 704 17.24 22.06 -40.96
N GLY A 705 17.43 22.43 -42.22
CA GLY A 705 17.57 23.82 -42.67
C GLY A 705 18.94 24.44 -42.45
N VAL A 706 19.91 23.72 -41.87
CA VAL A 706 21.31 24.18 -41.70
C VAL A 706 22.28 23.38 -42.57
N ILE A 707 22.11 22.06 -42.63
CA ILE A 707 22.97 21.14 -43.38
C ILE A 707 22.10 20.14 -44.16
N ASP A 708 22.24 20.10 -45.49
CA ASP A 708 21.54 19.14 -46.38
C ASP A 708 22.25 17.76 -46.42
N LYS A 709 22.77 17.28 -45.28
CA LYS A 709 23.39 15.95 -45.21
C LYS A 709 22.29 14.91 -44.98
N GLN A 710 22.07 14.05 -45.97
CA GLN A 710 21.18 12.90 -45.86
C GLN A 710 21.99 11.64 -45.58
N TYR A 711 21.44 10.77 -44.73
CA TYR A 711 21.98 9.46 -44.42
C TYR A 711 21.08 8.40 -45.06
N THR A 712 21.70 7.39 -45.68
CA THR A 712 20.98 6.23 -46.23
C THR A 712 21.27 5.04 -45.32
N THR A 713 20.23 4.33 -44.89
CA THR A 713 20.40 3.14 -44.06
C THR A 713 19.33 2.10 -44.34
N ILE A 714 19.68 0.83 -44.15
CA ILE A 714 18.74 -0.28 -44.20
C ILE A 714 18.16 -0.48 -42.81
N SER A 715 16.82 -0.50 -42.72
CA SER A 715 16.10 -0.62 -41.47
C SER A 715 15.09 -1.76 -41.48
N HIS A 716 14.92 -2.37 -40.30
CA HIS A 716 13.89 -3.36 -40.01
C HIS A 716 12.48 -2.75 -39.83
N LEU A 717 12.37 -1.42 -39.79
CA LEU A 717 11.13 -0.70 -39.55
C LEU A 717 10.33 -0.39 -40.83
N GLY A 718 10.66 -0.99 -41.97
CA GLY A 718 10.05 -0.66 -43.27
C GLY A 718 8.53 -0.80 -43.35
N HIS A 719 7.93 -1.63 -42.50
CA HIS A 719 6.48 -1.83 -42.42
C HIS A 719 5.70 -0.72 -41.69
N ILE A 720 6.38 0.15 -40.92
CA ILE A 720 5.74 1.22 -40.12
C ILE A 720 6.18 2.63 -40.52
N LEU A 721 7.30 2.76 -41.23
CA LEU A 721 7.87 4.04 -41.61
C LEU A 721 7.21 4.58 -42.88
N HIS A 722 6.84 5.85 -42.83
CA HIS A 722 6.38 6.65 -43.95
C HIS A 722 7.21 7.93 -44.05
N PRO A 723 7.35 8.53 -45.25
CA PRO A 723 7.98 9.83 -45.42
C PRO A 723 7.34 10.91 -44.51
N GLY A 724 8.16 11.67 -43.80
CA GLY A 724 7.75 12.68 -42.82
C GLY A 724 7.67 12.20 -41.37
N ASP A 725 7.81 10.89 -41.12
CA ASP A 725 7.83 10.35 -39.77
C ASP A 725 9.09 10.75 -38.99
N THR A 726 8.98 10.80 -37.66
CA THR A 726 10.13 10.95 -36.76
C THR A 726 10.56 9.59 -36.20
N VAL A 727 11.85 9.33 -36.16
CA VAL A 727 12.45 8.07 -35.74
C VAL A 727 13.66 8.32 -34.83
N MET A 728 13.87 7.43 -33.86
CA MET A 728 15.07 7.41 -33.04
C MET A 728 16.12 6.50 -33.69
N GLY A 729 17.31 7.05 -33.88
CA GLY A 729 18.45 6.33 -34.43
C GLY A 729 19.73 6.58 -33.64
N PHE A 730 20.67 5.66 -33.78
CA PHE A 730 22.02 5.82 -33.27
C PHE A 730 22.97 6.21 -34.40
N ASP A 731 23.72 7.28 -34.18
CA ASP A 731 24.75 7.77 -35.09
C ASP A 731 26.07 7.07 -34.77
N LEU A 732 26.43 6.04 -35.54
CA LEU A 732 27.67 5.30 -35.31
C LEU A 732 28.90 6.09 -35.77
N GLN A 733 28.76 6.94 -36.81
CA GLN A 733 29.85 7.71 -37.40
C GLN A 733 30.41 8.77 -36.44
N ASN A 734 29.54 9.47 -35.70
CA ASN A 734 29.96 10.56 -34.81
C ASN A 734 30.06 10.15 -33.34
N SER A 735 29.59 8.95 -32.97
CA SER A 735 29.63 8.50 -31.58
C SER A 735 30.96 7.82 -31.24
N ASN A 736 31.61 8.28 -30.17
CA ASN A 736 32.81 7.63 -29.65
C ASN A 736 32.45 6.40 -28.81
N VAL A 737 32.35 5.24 -29.47
CA VAL A 737 32.06 3.95 -28.84
C VAL A 737 33.35 3.25 -28.43
N SER A 738 33.51 3.02 -27.13
CA SER A 738 34.64 2.32 -26.53
C SER A 738 34.31 0.85 -26.21
N ASP A 739 33.89 0.06 -27.22
CA ASP A 739 33.66 -1.38 -27.09
C ASP A 739 34.80 -2.16 -27.78
N PRO A 740 35.52 -3.05 -27.06
CA PRO A 740 36.54 -3.92 -27.66
C PRO A 740 36.05 -4.77 -28.83
N SER A 741 34.77 -5.15 -28.83
CA SER A 741 34.17 -5.99 -29.87
C SER A 741 34.08 -5.28 -31.22
N LEU A 742 34.04 -3.95 -31.23
CA LEU A 742 33.96 -3.14 -32.43
C LEU A 742 35.30 -3.12 -33.18
N ASN A 743 36.42 -3.19 -32.47
CA ASN A 743 37.78 -3.22 -33.04
C ASN A 743 38.04 -4.46 -33.90
N ASP A 744 37.24 -5.51 -33.74
CA ASP A 744 37.36 -6.70 -34.56
C ASP A 744 36.90 -6.44 -36.00
N PHE A 745 36.05 -5.44 -36.27
CA PHE A 745 35.40 -5.24 -37.58
C PHE A 745 35.92 -4.01 -38.32
N ASP A 746 35.85 -4.06 -39.65
CA ASP A 746 36.21 -2.93 -40.51
C ASP A 746 35.09 -1.88 -40.43
N LEU A 747 35.40 -0.68 -39.95
CA LEU A 747 34.43 0.40 -39.74
C LEU A 747 33.67 0.77 -41.02
N ASP A 748 34.30 0.64 -42.18
CA ASP A 748 33.69 0.96 -43.49
C ASP A 748 32.55 0.02 -43.88
N THR A 749 32.45 -1.16 -43.24
CA THR A 749 31.38 -2.14 -43.51
C THR A 749 30.15 -1.94 -42.63
N LEU A 750 30.25 -1.09 -41.61
CA LEU A 750 29.19 -0.85 -40.65
C LEU A 750 28.26 0.27 -41.13
N PRO A 751 26.96 0.22 -40.80
CA PRO A 751 26.04 1.29 -41.15
C PRO A 751 26.37 2.57 -40.39
N ASP A 752 26.33 3.72 -41.07
CA ASP A 752 26.54 5.04 -40.45
C ASP A 752 25.47 5.37 -39.40
N VAL A 753 24.22 5.02 -39.69
CA VAL A 753 23.06 5.29 -38.83
C VAL A 753 22.23 4.03 -38.68
N ILE A 754 21.82 3.72 -37.45
CA ILE A 754 20.97 2.56 -37.14
C ILE A 754 19.67 3.07 -36.56
N LEU A 755 18.55 2.81 -37.25
CA LEU A 755 17.22 3.16 -36.78
C LEU A 755 16.70 2.10 -35.81
N VAL A 756 16.21 2.53 -34.66
CA VAL A 756 15.79 1.64 -33.56
C VAL A 756 14.28 1.63 -33.38
N LYS A 757 13.65 2.80 -33.26
CA LYS A 757 12.20 2.90 -33.03
C LYS A 757 11.59 4.14 -33.68
N LYS A 758 10.32 4.05 -34.07
CA LYS A 758 9.52 5.19 -34.55
C LYS A 758 8.96 5.98 -33.38
N ILE A 759 8.84 7.30 -33.52
CA ILE A 759 8.10 8.17 -32.61
C ILE A 759 6.77 8.52 -33.28
N TYR A 760 5.65 8.18 -32.64
CA TYR A 760 4.31 8.35 -33.23
C TYR A 760 3.66 9.71 -32.91
N ALA A 761 4.00 10.35 -31.79
CA ALA A 761 3.38 11.61 -31.34
C ALA A 761 4.17 12.28 -30.21
N ASP A 762 3.81 13.52 -29.89
CA ASP A 762 4.35 14.25 -28.73
C ASP A 762 4.10 13.50 -27.41
N LYS A 763 5.18 13.30 -26.65
CA LYS A 763 5.16 12.59 -25.35
C LYS A 763 4.12 13.17 -24.38
N SER A 764 3.94 14.49 -24.39
CA SER A 764 3.00 15.18 -23.53
C SER A 764 1.53 14.88 -23.88
N LEU A 765 1.21 14.75 -25.17
CA LEU A 765 -0.13 14.42 -25.66
C LEU A 765 -0.47 12.96 -25.35
N ARG A 766 0.46 12.02 -25.58
CA ARG A 766 0.28 10.60 -25.21
C ARG A 766 -0.01 10.43 -23.73
N ASN A 767 0.76 11.10 -22.85
CA ASN A 767 0.56 11.03 -21.41
C ASN A 767 -0.81 11.58 -20.94
N ARG A 768 -1.32 12.64 -21.58
CA ARG A 768 -2.67 13.16 -21.30
C ARG A 768 -3.77 12.22 -21.79
N ARG A 769 -3.61 11.64 -22.98
CA ARG A 769 -4.57 10.69 -23.58
C ARG A 769 -4.61 9.33 -22.88
N ARG A 770 -3.56 8.96 -22.13
CA ARG A 770 -3.50 7.69 -21.40
C ARG A 770 -4.57 7.62 -20.31
N GLN A 771 -5.64 6.86 -20.56
CA GLN A 771 -6.79 6.60 -19.67
C GLN A 771 -6.62 5.34 -18.80
N TRP A 772 -5.42 4.76 -18.78
CA TRP A 772 -5.11 3.53 -18.07
C TRP A 772 -3.86 3.71 -17.19
N LYS A 773 -3.74 2.83 -16.19
CA LYS A 773 -2.64 2.80 -15.22
C LYS A 773 -2.21 1.37 -14.94
N LEU A 774 -1.00 1.21 -14.40
CA LEU A 774 -0.48 -0.05 -13.87
C LEU A 774 -0.53 -0.03 -12.35
N LYS A 775 -0.54 -1.23 -11.74
CA LYS A 775 -0.35 -1.39 -10.30
C LYS A 775 1.15 -1.51 -10.00
N HIS A 776 1.54 -1.08 -8.81
CA HIS A 776 2.92 -1.17 -8.33
C HIS A 776 2.97 -1.99 -7.04
N LEU A 777 4.11 -2.60 -6.75
CA LEU A 777 4.37 -3.26 -5.48
C LEU A 777 4.48 -2.20 -4.37
N ASP A 778 3.92 -2.52 -3.19
CA ASP A 778 4.08 -1.70 -2.00
C ASP A 778 5.50 -1.85 -1.45
N VAL A 779 6.39 -0.95 -1.85
CA VAL A 779 7.79 -0.93 -1.41
C VAL A 779 7.97 0.06 -0.26
N GLU A 780 8.48 -0.42 0.88
CA GLU A 780 8.93 0.44 1.97
C GLU A 780 10.11 1.32 1.46
N ASP A 781 10.03 2.63 1.70
CA ASP A 781 11.01 3.66 1.28
C ASP A 781 10.92 4.19 -0.17
N ALA A 782 9.72 4.37 -0.73
CA ALA A 782 9.49 5.10 -1.99
C ALA A 782 9.76 6.63 -1.91
N ALA A 783 10.73 7.07 -1.10
CA ALA A 783 11.11 8.46 -0.89
C ALA A 783 12.23 8.88 -1.84
N SER A 784 11.92 9.03 -3.13
CA SER A 784 12.51 9.97 -4.10
C SER A 784 12.21 9.49 -5.53
N VAL A 785 11.15 10.01 -6.12
CA VAL A 785 10.94 9.85 -7.56
C VAL A 785 11.98 10.72 -8.27
N ASN A 786 13.11 10.12 -8.65
CA ASN A 786 14.09 10.76 -9.51
C ASN A 786 13.46 10.95 -10.90
N SER A 787 13.66 12.13 -11.51
CA SER A 787 13.14 12.46 -12.86
C SER A 787 13.57 11.45 -13.94
N THR A 788 14.68 10.75 -13.74
CA THR A 788 15.16 9.68 -14.62
C THR A 788 14.30 8.42 -14.56
N ILE A 789 13.82 8.04 -13.38
CA ILE A 789 12.97 6.85 -13.19
C ILE A 789 11.60 7.09 -13.83
N GLU A 790 11.06 8.30 -13.68
CA GLU A 790 9.78 8.68 -14.30
C GLU A 790 9.85 8.69 -15.83
N ARG A 791 10.99 9.12 -16.39
CA ARG A 791 11.23 9.03 -17.84
C ARG A 791 11.29 7.59 -18.33
N ASP A 792 12.08 6.75 -17.67
CA ASP A 792 12.22 5.33 -18.02
C ASP A 792 10.86 4.59 -17.88
N TYR A 793 10.04 4.98 -16.89
CA TYR A 793 8.69 4.44 -16.70
C TYR A 793 7.73 4.86 -17.81
N ASN A 794 7.73 6.14 -18.21
CA ASN A 794 6.90 6.61 -19.32
C ASN A 794 7.27 5.92 -20.64
N GLU A 795 8.56 5.70 -20.89
CA GLU A 795 9.03 4.97 -22.05
C GLU A 795 8.55 3.50 -22.04
N PHE A 796 8.51 2.87 -20.86
CA PHE A 796 7.93 1.54 -20.72
C PHE A 796 6.41 1.51 -20.99
N LEU A 797 5.67 2.57 -20.63
CA LEU A 797 4.25 2.67 -20.95
C LEU A 797 4.02 2.86 -22.46
N GLU A 798 4.90 3.59 -23.15
CA GLU A 798 4.90 3.70 -24.61
C GLU A 798 5.15 2.34 -25.28
N ASP A 799 6.12 1.56 -24.78
CA ASP A 799 6.40 0.20 -25.25
C ASP A 799 5.18 -0.72 -25.15
N LEU A 800 4.37 -0.58 -24.08
CA LEU A 800 3.12 -1.34 -23.92
C LEU A 800 2.03 -0.92 -24.90
N GLU A 801 1.95 0.35 -25.30
CA GLU A 801 1.00 0.83 -26.32
C GLU A 801 1.38 0.34 -27.73
N GLU A 802 2.66 0.13 -27.98
CA GLU A 802 3.21 -0.21 -29.29
C GLU A 802 3.32 -1.73 -29.53
N ASP A 803 3.69 -2.52 -28.52
CA ASP A 803 3.88 -3.96 -28.67
C ASP A 803 2.75 -4.80 -28.03
N PRO A 804 1.83 -5.37 -28.82
CA PRO A 804 0.76 -6.21 -28.29
C PRO A 804 1.30 -7.49 -27.62
N VAL A 805 2.47 -8.01 -28.05
CA VAL A 805 3.05 -9.23 -27.47
C VAL A 805 3.54 -8.98 -26.04
N LEU A 806 4.17 -7.82 -25.80
CA LEU A 806 4.58 -7.41 -24.46
C LEU A 806 3.35 -7.18 -23.56
N ARG A 807 2.31 -6.56 -24.12
CA ARG A 807 1.05 -6.23 -23.41
C ARG A 807 0.27 -7.45 -22.94
N GLN A 808 0.25 -8.56 -23.68
CA GLN A 808 -0.43 -9.80 -23.27
C GLN A 808 -0.04 -10.29 -21.87
N ASN A 809 1.19 -10.00 -21.46
CA ASN A 809 1.75 -10.43 -20.18
C ASN A 809 1.56 -9.42 -19.05
N VAL A 810 0.90 -8.29 -19.29
CA VAL A 810 0.72 -7.21 -18.33
C VAL A 810 -0.76 -6.93 -18.12
N ASN A 811 -1.18 -6.82 -16.86
CA ASN A 811 -2.55 -6.45 -16.53
C ASN A 811 -2.68 -4.91 -16.55
N VAL A 812 -3.52 -4.40 -17.45
CA VAL A 812 -3.77 -2.96 -17.63
C VAL A 812 -5.09 -2.59 -16.97
N TYR A 813 -5.09 -1.55 -16.13
CA TYR A 813 -6.28 -1.11 -15.38
C TYR A 813 -6.77 0.25 -15.86
N ARG A 814 -8.09 0.46 -15.83
CA ARG A 814 -8.69 1.77 -16.13
C ARG A 814 -8.33 2.79 -15.05
N ASP A 815 -8.01 4.02 -15.48
CA ASP A 815 -7.78 5.16 -14.58
C ASP A 815 -9.06 5.99 -14.46
N GLU A 816 -9.88 5.67 -13.46
CA GLU A 816 -11.17 6.31 -13.23
C GLU A 816 -11.07 7.84 -13.04
N LYS A 817 -9.94 8.34 -12.54
CA LYS A 817 -9.72 9.78 -12.32
C LYS A 817 -9.69 10.57 -13.62
N LYS A 818 -9.12 10.00 -14.68
CA LYS A 818 -9.02 10.65 -16.00
C LYS A 818 -10.27 10.46 -16.86
N ILE A 819 -11.05 9.41 -16.61
CA ILE A 819 -12.28 9.11 -17.36
C ILE A 819 -13.42 10.07 -16.95
N GLN A 820 -13.39 10.62 -15.72
CA GLN A 820 -14.44 11.51 -15.20
C GLN A 820 -14.31 12.99 -15.61
N GLU A 821 -13.26 13.41 -16.33
CA GLU A 821 -13.14 14.77 -16.88
C GLU A 821 -13.80 14.86 -18.28
N PRO A 822 -15.04 15.35 -18.41
CA PRO A 822 -15.74 15.43 -19.69
C PRO A 822 -15.36 16.74 -20.36
N GLY A 823 -14.19 16.80 -20.98
CA GLY A 823 -13.73 18.04 -21.64
C GLY A 823 -12.49 17.98 -22.51
N ASN A 824 -11.70 16.90 -22.50
CA ASN A 824 -10.43 16.85 -23.24
C ASN A 824 -10.48 16.13 -24.60
N ASN A 825 -11.67 15.96 -25.19
CA ASN A 825 -11.78 15.62 -26.61
C ASN A 825 -11.53 16.88 -27.45
N ILE A 826 -10.29 17.37 -27.44
CA ILE A 826 -9.81 18.24 -28.51
C ILE A 826 -9.64 17.32 -29.71
N GLY A 827 -10.59 17.43 -30.64
CA GLY A 827 -10.47 16.83 -31.97
C GLY A 827 -9.29 17.47 -32.68
N ASP A 828 -8.23 16.70 -32.88
CA ASP A 828 -7.10 17.08 -33.70
C ASP A 828 -6.97 16.03 -34.81
N SER A 829 -7.15 16.45 -36.07
CA SER A 829 -7.32 15.61 -37.26
C SER A 829 -6.10 14.76 -37.66
N THR A 830 -5.11 14.62 -36.78
CA THR A 830 -3.92 13.75 -36.92
C THR A 830 -4.11 12.38 -36.23
N GLU A 831 -5.38 11.98 -36.06
CA GLU A 831 -5.84 11.11 -34.97
C GLU A 831 -5.79 9.58 -35.21
N GLU A 832 -5.56 9.10 -36.43
CA GLU A 832 -5.76 7.68 -36.78
C GLU A 832 -4.54 6.76 -36.59
N ASP A 833 -3.30 7.26 -36.65
CA ASP A 833 -2.10 6.40 -36.72
C ASP A 833 -1.34 6.19 -35.39
N THR A 834 -1.84 6.71 -34.27
CA THR A 834 -1.19 6.53 -32.95
C THR A 834 -1.59 5.20 -32.28
N PRO A 835 -0.64 4.33 -31.89
CA PRO A 835 -0.95 3.09 -31.19
C PRO A 835 -1.67 3.34 -29.85
N ARG A 836 -2.78 2.64 -29.62
CA ARG A 836 -3.58 2.74 -28.38
C ARG A 836 -3.99 1.36 -27.89
N ILE A 837 -4.18 1.25 -26.58
CA ILE A 837 -4.74 0.04 -25.94
C ILE A 837 -6.26 0.09 -26.09
N ASP A 838 -6.86 -1.00 -26.56
CA ASP A 838 -8.30 -1.09 -26.72
C ASP A 838 -9.02 -1.11 -25.36
N LEU A 839 -10.20 -0.50 -25.28
CA LEU A 839 -11.01 -0.41 -24.06
C LEU A 839 -11.41 -1.79 -23.52
N ASN A 840 -11.53 -2.78 -24.40
CA ASN A 840 -11.86 -4.17 -24.04
C ASN A 840 -10.71 -4.89 -23.32
N GLU A 841 -9.46 -4.47 -23.56
CA GLU A 841 -8.28 -5.06 -22.91
C GLU A 841 -8.06 -4.48 -21.50
N MET A 842 -8.70 -3.34 -21.17
CA MET A 842 -8.54 -2.69 -19.87
C MET A 842 -9.45 -3.33 -18.83
N LEU A 843 -8.84 -3.86 -17.77
CA LEU A 843 -9.55 -4.37 -16.60
C LEU A 843 -10.17 -3.22 -15.81
N ALA A 844 -11.42 -3.40 -15.39
CA ALA A 844 -11.97 -2.58 -14.32
C ALA A 844 -11.13 -2.80 -13.07
N ASP A 845 -10.85 -1.75 -12.31
CA ASP A 845 -10.20 -1.87 -11.00
C ASP A 845 -11.23 -2.50 -10.06
N MET A 846 -11.44 -3.81 -10.16
CA MET A 846 -12.14 -4.57 -9.15
C MET A 846 -11.22 -4.56 -7.94
N THR A 847 -11.36 -3.54 -7.10
CA THR A 847 -11.26 -3.77 -5.67
C THR A 847 -12.31 -4.82 -5.39
N MET A 848 -11.91 -6.08 -5.40
CA MET A 848 -12.54 -7.01 -4.48
C MET A 848 -12.35 -6.31 -3.15
N GLU A 849 -13.41 -5.70 -2.63
CA GLU A 849 -13.68 -5.87 -1.21
C GLU A 849 -13.35 -7.33 -0.97
N GLU A 850 -12.20 -7.60 -0.31
CA GLU A 850 -11.89 -8.93 0.18
C GLU A 850 -13.23 -9.45 0.69
N PRO A 851 -13.69 -10.65 0.24
CA PRO A 851 -15.02 -11.12 0.58
C PRO A 851 -15.16 -10.84 2.05
N ASP A 852 -16.13 -9.97 2.39
CA ASP A 852 -16.46 -9.62 3.76
C ASP A 852 -16.18 -10.89 4.54
N LYS A 853 -15.20 -10.83 5.45
CA LYS A 853 -15.00 -11.92 6.39
C LYS A 853 -16.36 -12.04 7.04
N MET A 854 -17.18 -12.92 6.47
CA MET A 854 -18.46 -13.31 7.00
C MET A 854 -18.10 -13.66 8.41
N ASP A 855 -18.71 -12.94 9.33
CA ASP A 855 -18.68 -13.24 10.74
C ASP A 855 -18.82 -14.76 10.87
N SER A 856 -17.70 -15.42 11.19
CA SER A 856 -17.62 -16.85 11.48
C SER A 856 -16.73 -17.05 12.69
#